data_AF-A0A846Z6L2-F1
#
_entry.id   AF-A0A846Z6L2-F1
#
_cell.length_a   1.000
_cell.length_b   1.000
_cell.length_c   1.000
_cell.angle_alpha   90.00
_cell.angle_beta   90.00
_cell.angle_gamma   90.00
#
_symmetry.space_group_name_H-M   'P 1'
#
loop_
_entity.id
_entity.type
_entity.pdbx_description
1 polymer ?
#
loop_
_entity_poly.entity_id
_entity_poly.type
_entity_poly.pdbx_seq_one_letter_code
_entity_poly.pdbx_strand_id
1 'polypeptide(L)'
;MEESLIVVSRLPGADGGVRTGDLLERKGGVLSVRWHDDGREEDVRISGTTTFAPRGSLRHRSFVDPEALRSWWERDALGLIARLLRETDSAMNAAAIKERLRNLGLEPDSVDTEWKRAQTKLSSRDDIVVKKGTYTWHGPRETTKLPSAVASVPGDAEPGQADGDSVAEAVEEVNQAVEAGAETEEAREIPDTSAAGNASPSNRTPTAEAPLPVGEVISNAIGVSPAADERALLSRPLRTGAGLGQLTSRDVERVLGEATPDDKAIVMTLLFSRPQKTPVLDTHDIDPAALTALLEAAIAEIRGTDDDGLCAAATWLLRRAVAAEPPPAPGPIVELASLVAAETGRSEFDALDRVVQELGERLPGPMRDGADPDALARFAPRLPFKAGRAALIVAVAELWPERVTDPAWWRDATAEGLAALAQGALRRVLVRPDVAQRVISPVMERELASVTSRTRLARLMALPSEFVEHLQAGEVAAAFQRAAVDDPYASAWLDALEGRERVASLRQELDRAQEEVKEAAERRVHAEAQAADMSARYADLELRLQQQHDRVAGLRASQGRQLQIDAIRALAELAAEVEELAAANTGPEVMVERVRGLVSAQEIEPIGEVGGQVAFDRALHEPLMGAPAADTAVTVLRPGYRWRAGGEDVLLHRAVVSVE
;
A
#
# COMPACT_ATOMS: atom_id res chain seq x y z
N MET A 1 -24.72 7.25 -15.95
CA MET A 1 -23.72 8.23 -15.50
C MET A 1 -23.08 8.77 -16.76
N GLU A 2 -23.32 10.03 -17.09
CA GLU A 2 -22.63 10.69 -18.19
C GLU A 2 -21.14 10.75 -17.82
N GLU A 3 -20.29 10.07 -18.60
CA GLU A 3 -18.84 10.20 -18.43
C GLU A 3 -18.49 11.68 -18.59
N SER A 4 -17.74 12.24 -17.63
CA SER A 4 -17.34 13.64 -17.68
C SER A 4 -16.49 13.89 -18.93
N LEU A 5 -17.12 14.49 -19.93
CA LEU A 5 -16.48 14.89 -21.18
C LEU A 5 -15.62 16.12 -20.91
N ILE A 6 -14.31 15.99 -21.16
CA ILE A 6 -13.38 17.12 -21.13
C ILE A 6 -13.33 17.74 -22.52
N VAL A 7 -13.39 19.06 -22.55
CA VAL A 7 -13.12 19.86 -23.74
C VAL A 7 -11.63 20.18 -23.77
N VAL A 8 -11.00 19.83 -24.88
CA VAL A 8 -9.60 20.14 -25.15
C VAL A 8 -9.55 21.16 -26.27
N SER A 9 -8.98 22.34 -26.00
CA SER A 9 -8.84 23.42 -26.99
C SER A 9 -7.38 23.75 -27.24
N ARG A 10 -6.98 23.72 -28.52
CA ARG A 10 -5.67 24.24 -28.94
C ARG A 10 -5.79 25.74 -29.19
N LEU A 11 -4.99 26.53 -28.47
CA LEU A 11 -4.92 27.97 -28.70
C LEU A 11 -4.34 28.24 -30.10
N PRO A 12 -4.86 29.24 -30.84
CA PRO A 12 -4.33 29.61 -32.14
C PRO A 12 -2.93 30.21 -32.00
N GLY A 13 -1.93 29.57 -32.63
CA GLY A 13 -0.51 29.96 -32.60
C GLY A 13 0.38 28.72 -32.67
N ALA A 14 1.57 28.81 -33.28
CA ALA A 14 2.49 27.67 -33.41
C ALA A 14 2.91 27.08 -32.04
N ASP A 15 2.89 27.90 -30.99
CA ASP A 15 3.19 27.55 -29.60
C ASP A 15 1.95 27.64 -28.69
N GLY A 16 0.75 27.63 -29.26
CA GLY A 16 -0.50 27.70 -28.51
C GLY A 16 -0.68 26.45 -27.64
N GLY A 17 -0.41 26.58 -26.33
CA GLY A 17 -0.61 25.51 -25.36
C GLY A 17 -2.01 24.90 -25.42
N VAL A 18 -2.13 23.64 -24.99
CA VAL A 18 -3.39 22.91 -24.93
C VAL A 18 -4.08 23.21 -23.60
N ARG A 19 -5.31 23.73 -23.65
CA ARG A 19 -6.15 23.92 -22.44
C ARG A 19 -7.16 22.79 -22.32
N THR A 20 -7.39 22.33 -21.09
CA THR A 20 -8.42 21.34 -20.76
C THR A 20 -9.42 21.90 -19.77
N GLY A 21 -10.69 21.57 -19.95
CA GLY A 21 -11.75 22.01 -19.05
C GLY A 21 -12.95 21.07 -19.03
N ASP A 22 -13.72 21.14 -17.95
CA ASP A 22 -14.95 20.36 -17.81
C ASP A 22 -16.09 21.01 -18.61
N LEU A 23 -16.82 20.22 -19.40
CA LEU A 23 -18.00 20.68 -20.11
C LEU A 23 -19.16 20.90 -19.12
N LEU A 24 -19.62 22.14 -18.97
CA LEU A 24 -20.77 22.48 -18.13
C LEU A 24 -22.09 22.38 -18.91
N GLU A 25 -22.13 22.97 -20.11
CA GLU A 25 -23.35 23.02 -20.92
C GLU A 25 -23.04 23.08 -22.43
N ARG A 26 -23.93 22.51 -23.26
CA ARG A 26 -23.84 22.55 -24.73
C ARG A 26 -25.10 23.19 -25.31
N LYS A 27 -24.99 24.40 -25.86
CA LYS A 27 -26.11 25.14 -26.48
C LYS A 27 -25.72 25.67 -27.85
N GLY A 28 -26.42 25.22 -28.91
CA GLY A 28 -26.39 25.89 -30.22
C GLY A 28 -25.01 26.02 -30.90
N GLY A 29 -24.09 25.09 -30.67
CA GLY A 29 -22.72 25.17 -31.22
C GLY A 29 -21.73 25.98 -30.37
N VAL A 30 -22.17 26.45 -29.21
CA VAL A 30 -21.34 27.03 -28.15
C VAL A 30 -21.31 26.06 -26.97
N LEU A 31 -20.14 25.92 -26.35
CA LEU A 31 -19.87 25.08 -25.19
C LEU A 31 -19.53 25.99 -24.02
N SER A 32 -20.23 25.85 -22.90
CA SER A 32 -19.80 26.48 -21.65
C SER A 32 -18.81 25.53 -20.96
N VAL A 33 -17.55 25.96 -20.82
CA VAL A 33 -16.44 25.13 -20.33
C VAL A 33 -15.81 25.78 -19.12
N ARG A 34 -15.55 25.01 -18.05
CA ARG A 34 -14.73 25.45 -16.92
C ARG A 34 -13.30 24.96 -17.08
N TRP A 35 -12.36 25.86 -17.34
CA TRP A 35 -10.96 25.49 -17.57
C TRP A 35 -10.24 25.06 -16.30
N HIS A 36 -9.34 24.08 -16.41
CA HIS A 36 -8.59 23.53 -15.28
C HIS A 36 -7.38 24.35 -14.86
N ASP A 37 -6.85 25.19 -15.75
CA ASP A 37 -5.65 26.00 -15.51
C ASP A 37 -5.97 27.22 -14.63
N ASP A 38 -7.04 27.94 -14.92
CA ASP A 38 -7.43 29.17 -14.21
C ASP A 38 -8.78 29.10 -13.49
N GLY A 39 -9.54 28.00 -13.67
CA GLY A 39 -10.86 27.82 -13.08
C GLY A 39 -11.96 28.68 -13.72
N ARG A 40 -11.67 29.42 -14.80
CA ARG A 40 -12.63 30.33 -15.43
C ARG A 40 -13.62 29.57 -16.30
N GLU A 41 -14.85 30.08 -16.32
CA GLU A 41 -15.90 29.62 -17.23
C GLU A 41 -15.88 30.47 -18.49
N GLU A 42 -15.82 29.83 -19.65
CA GLU A 42 -15.77 30.48 -20.95
C GLU A 42 -16.69 29.78 -21.95
N ASP A 43 -17.36 30.58 -22.77
CA ASP A 43 -18.18 30.10 -23.87
C ASP A 43 -17.33 29.90 -25.13
N VAL A 44 -17.02 28.64 -25.43
CA VAL A 44 -16.17 28.24 -26.55
C VAL A 44 -17.04 27.80 -27.73
N ARG A 45 -16.86 28.45 -28.88
CA ARG A 45 -17.52 28.03 -30.12
C ARG A 45 -16.85 26.75 -30.64
N ILE A 46 -17.64 25.73 -30.96
CA ILE A 46 -17.14 24.48 -31.56
C ILE A 46 -16.41 24.84 -32.86
N SER A 47 -15.10 24.65 -32.90
CA SER A 47 -14.26 24.87 -34.07
C SER A 47 -13.35 23.66 -34.29
N GLY A 48 -12.57 23.66 -35.38
CA GLY A 48 -11.62 22.57 -35.67
C GLY A 48 -10.53 22.38 -34.62
N THR A 49 -10.33 23.34 -33.69
CA THR A 49 -9.36 23.23 -32.60
C THR A 49 -9.94 22.64 -31.31
N THR A 50 -11.25 22.42 -31.26
CA THR A 50 -11.96 21.91 -30.09
C THR A 50 -12.22 20.41 -30.24
N THR A 51 -11.67 19.59 -29.35
CA THR A 51 -11.90 18.14 -29.33
C THR A 51 -12.46 17.69 -28.00
N PHE A 52 -13.35 16.70 -28.02
CA PHE A 52 -13.94 16.10 -26.82
C PHE A 52 -13.28 14.75 -26.54
N ALA A 53 -12.94 14.51 -25.27
CA ALA A 53 -12.44 13.21 -24.82
C ALA A 53 -12.89 12.94 -23.37
N PRO A 54 -13.26 11.69 -23.01
CA PRO A 54 -13.50 11.33 -21.62
C PRO A 54 -12.24 11.57 -20.78
N ARG A 55 -12.43 12.07 -19.55
CA ARG A 55 -11.31 12.33 -18.63
C ARG A 55 -10.48 11.06 -18.41
N GLY A 56 -9.17 11.19 -18.62
CA GLY A 56 -8.24 10.07 -18.42
C GLY A 56 -8.22 9.00 -19.52
N SER A 57 -9.02 9.16 -20.58
CA SER A 57 -8.91 8.32 -21.79
C SER A 57 -7.55 8.50 -22.49
N LEU A 58 -7.15 7.52 -23.30
CA LEU A 58 -5.94 7.63 -24.15
C LEU A 58 -6.01 8.84 -25.09
N ARG A 59 -7.22 9.14 -25.60
CA ARG A 59 -7.45 10.32 -26.44
C ARG A 59 -7.20 11.60 -25.66
N HIS A 60 -7.71 11.71 -24.43
CA HIS A 60 -7.42 12.87 -23.56
C HIS A 60 -5.91 13.03 -23.33
N ARG A 61 -5.21 11.95 -22.95
CA ARG A 61 -3.75 11.97 -22.74
C ARG A 61 -2.98 12.38 -24.00
N SER A 62 -3.35 11.88 -25.18
CA SER A 62 -2.68 12.23 -26.45
C SER A 62 -2.72 13.73 -26.77
N PHE A 63 -3.74 14.45 -26.28
CA PHE A 63 -3.83 15.89 -26.49
C PHE A 63 -3.14 16.69 -25.39
N VAL A 64 -3.24 16.26 -24.13
CA VAL A 64 -2.65 16.97 -22.99
C VAL A 64 -1.14 16.80 -22.94
N ASP A 65 -0.67 15.57 -23.11
CA ASP A 65 0.73 15.21 -22.96
C ASP A 65 1.10 14.10 -23.98
N PRO A 66 1.35 14.49 -25.24
CA PRO A 66 1.73 13.54 -26.28
C PRO A 66 3.10 12.89 -26.00
N GLU A 67 4.00 13.56 -25.29
CA GLU A 67 5.33 13.03 -24.97
C GLU A 67 5.26 11.93 -23.93
N ALA A 68 4.45 12.08 -22.88
CA ALA A 68 4.21 11.00 -21.93
C ALA A 68 3.56 9.78 -22.58
N LEU A 69 2.67 9.98 -23.57
CA LEU A 69 2.08 8.88 -24.32
C LEU A 69 3.13 8.13 -25.16
N ARG A 70 4.05 8.86 -25.82
CA ARG A 70 5.18 8.25 -26.56
C ARG A 70 6.12 7.50 -25.62
N SER A 71 6.49 8.10 -24.48
CA SER A 71 7.34 7.44 -23.49
C SER A 71 6.68 6.19 -22.90
N TRP A 72 5.36 6.20 -22.69
CA TRP A 72 4.62 5.02 -22.28
C TRP A 72 4.62 3.94 -23.37
N TRP A 73 4.42 4.32 -24.64
CA TRP A 73 4.49 3.40 -25.78
C TRP A 73 5.86 2.69 -25.87
N GLU A 74 6.95 3.44 -25.74
CA GLU A 74 8.32 2.88 -25.78
C GLU A 74 8.61 1.94 -24.62
N ARG A 75 8.06 2.22 -23.43
CA ARG A 75 8.29 1.42 -22.23
C ARG A 75 7.39 0.19 -22.16
N ASP A 76 6.13 0.32 -22.57
CA ASP A 76 5.09 -0.70 -22.43
C ASP A 76 4.00 -0.57 -23.50
N ALA A 77 4.35 -0.90 -24.74
CA ALA A 77 3.40 -0.97 -25.86
C ALA A 77 2.23 -1.94 -25.58
N LEU A 78 2.50 -3.05 -24.87
CA LEU A 78 1.50 -4.07 -24.55
C LEU A 78 0.41 -3.52 -23.64
N GLY A 79 0.78 -2.83 -22.55
CA GLY A 79 -0.15 -2.19 -21.64
C GLY A 79 -0.99 -1.10 -22.29
N LEU A 80 -0.40 -0.33 -23.21
CA LEU A 80 -1.11 0.71 -23.96
C LEU A 80 -2.14 0.11 -24.93
N ILE A 81 -1.81 -0.99 -25.63
CA ILE A 81 -2.77 -1.74 -26.47
C ILE A 81 -3.92 -2.33 -25.63
N ALA A 82 -3.59 -2.93 -24.49
CA ALA A 82 -4.60 -3.47 -23.57
C ALA A 82 -5.56 -2.37 -23.09
N ARG A 83 -5.01 -1.18 -22.74
CA ARG A 83 -5.82 -0.02 -22.38
C ARG A 83 -6.72 0.45 -23.52
N LEU A 84 -6.20 0.49 -24.76
CA LEU A 84 -6.97 0.87 -25.94
C LEU A 84 -8.14 -0.09 -26.20
N LEU A 85 -7.90 -1.39 -26.08
CA LEU A 85 -8.94 -2.42 -26.21
C LEU A 85 -10.01 -2.26 -25.14
N ARG A 86 -9.58 -2.02 -23.89
CA ARG A 86 -10.47 -1.78 -22.76
C ARG A 86 -11.33 -0.52 -22.93
N GLU A 87 -10.81 0.56 -23.50
CA GLU A 87 -11.56 1.81 -23.74
C GLU A 87 -12.55 1.71 -24.91
N THR A 88 -12.35 0.78 -25.83
CA THR A 88 -13.17 0.68 -27.05
C THR A 88 -14.39 -0.22 -26.91
N ASP A 89 -14.35 -1.18 -25.97
CA ASP A 89 -15.43 -2.13 -25.67
C ASP A 89 -15.94 -2.94 -26.89
N SER A 90 -15.19 -2.93 -27.99
CA SER A 90 -15.54 -3.58 -29.25
C SER A 90 -14.34 -4.36 -29.77
N ALA A 91 -14.61 -5.52 -30.38
CA ALA A 91 -13.58 -6.34 -31.01
C ALA A 91 -12.89 -5.54 -32.13
N MET A 92 -11.57 -5.44 -32.08
CA MET A 92 -10.77 -4.73 -33.08
C MET A 92 -9.80 -5.68 -33.76
N ASN A 93 -9.62 -5.55 -35.07
CA ASN A 93 -8.56 -6.23 -35.79
C ASN A 93 -7.23 -5.45 -35.67
N ALA A 94 -6.11 -6.09 -36.05
CA ALA A 94 -4.79 -5.48 -35.96
C ALA A 94 -4.67 -4.15 -36.74
N ALA A 95 -5.32 -4.04 -37.90
CA ALA A 95 -5.30 -2.82 -38.71
C ALA A 95 -5.98 -1.64 -38.01
N ALA A 96 -7.16 -1.87 -37.42
CA ALA A 96 -7.91 -0.87 -36.67
C ALA A 96 -7.17 -0.43 -35.40
N ILE A 97 -6.47 -1.35 -34.73
CA ILE A 97 -5.64 -1.01 -33.56
C ILE A 97 -4.49 -0.09 -33.98
N LYS A 98 -3.75 -0.44 -35.03
CA LYS A 98 -2.64 0.39 -35.55
C LYS A 98 -3.12 1.76 -36.01
N GLU A 99 -4.24 1.82 -36.70
CA GLU A 99 -4.84 3.08 -37.15
C GLU A 99 -5.22 3.97 -35.96
N ARG A 100 -5.84 3.41 -34.91
CA ARG A 100 -6.13 4.15 -33.68
C ARG A 100 -4.88 4.65 -32.97
N LEU A 101 -3.82 3.84 -32.89
CA LEU A 101 -2.55 4.24 -32.30
C LEU A 101 -1.89 5.38 -33.08
N ARG A 102 -1.93 5.35 -34.42
CA ARG A 102 -1.47 6.46 -35.28
C ARG A 102 -2.30 7.72 -35.09
N ASN A 103 -3.62 7.58 -34.94
CA ASN A 103 -4.53 8.71 -34.64
C ASN A 103 -4.28 9.33 -33.26
N LEU A 104 -3.65 8.61 -32.33
CA LEU A 104 -3.17 9.14 -31.05
C LEU A 104 -1.82 9.88 -31.17
N GLY A 105 -1.28 10.03 -32.39
CA GLY A 105 -0.03 10.76 -32.65
C GLY A 105 1.23 9.93 -32.47
N LEU A 106 1.13 8.60 -32.45
CA LEU A 106 2.29 7.70 -32.46
C LEU A 106 2.85 7.54 -33.88
N GLU A 107 4.17 7.47 -33.99
CA GLU A 107 4.86 7.36 -35.27
C GLU A 107 4.55 6.01 -35.97
N PRO A 108 4.18 6.00 -37.27
CA PRO A 108 3.76 4.78 -37.96
C PRO A 108 4.77 3.63 -37.88
N ASP A 109 6.06 3.92 -38.05
CA ASP A 109 7.14 2.94 -38.07
C ASP A 109 7.36 2.31 -36.68
N SER A 110 7.26 3.13 -35.63
CA SER A 110 7.30 2.67 -34.24
C SER A 110 6.10 1.79 -33.91
N VAL A 111 4.89 2.18 -34.36
CA VAL A 111 3.67 1.40 -34.16
C VAL A 111 3.79 0.01 -34.82
N ASP A 112 4.31 -0.07 -36.05
CA ASP A 112 4.44 -1.33 -36.75
C ASP A 112 5.50 -2.27 -36.14
N THR A 113 6.60 -1.71 -35.63
CA THR A 113 7.68 -2.46 -34.99
C THR A 113 7.26 -3.02 -33.64
N GLU A 114 6.71 -2.17 -32.77
CA GLU A 114 6.28 -2.58 -31.43
C GLU A 114 5.01 -3.43 -31.46
N TRP A 115 4.11 -3.22 -32.43
CA TRP A 115 2.97 -4.11 -32.62
C TRP A 115 3.39 -5.56 -32.84
N LYS A 116 4.42 -5.83 -33.67
CA LYS A 116 4.90 -7.20 -33.90
C LYS A 116 5.39 -7.86 -32.60
N ARG A 117 6.04 -7.09 -31.72
CA ARG A 117 6.54 -7.56 -30.41
C ARG A 117 5.40 -7.77 -29.40
N ALA A 118 4.42 -6.87 -29.39
CA ALA A 118 3.27 -6.97 -28.50
C ALA A 118 2.30 -8.09 -28.93
N GLN A 119 2.13 -8.29 -30.24
CA GLN A 119 1.19 -9.26 -30.80
C GLN A 119 1.44 -10.69 -30.31
N THR A 120 2.70 -11.12 -30.20
CA THR A 120 3.06 -12.45 -29.68
C THR A 120 2.77 -12.60 -28.19
N LYS A 121 2.72 -11.49 -27.44
CA LYS A 121 2.44 -11.47 -25.99
C LYS A 121 0.97 -11.21 -25.66
N LEU A 122 0.19 -10.68 -26.60
CA LEU A 122 -1.25 -10.42 -26.40
C LEU A 122 -2.03 -11.72 -26.20
N SER A 123 -1.67 -12.81 -26.88
CA SER A 123 -2.33 -14.11 -26.73
C SER A 123 -2.05 -14.81 -25.40
N SER A 124 -0.99 -14.40 -24.69
CA SER A 124 -0.64 -14.95 -23.37
C SER A 124 -1.27 -14.20 -22.20
N ARG A 125 -2.07 -13.15 -22.45
CA ARG A 125 -2.76 -12.45 -21.36
C ARG A 125 -4.18 -12.97 -21.20
N ASP A 126 -4.56 -13.28 -19.97
CA ASP A 126 -5.89 -13.80 -19.62
C ASP A 126 -7.01 -12.76 -19.82
N ASP A 127 -6.66 -11.47 -19.86
CA ASP A 127 -7.61 -10.35 -20.00
C ASP A 127 -7.97 -10.02 -21.45
N ILE A 128 -7.36 -10.68 -22.44
CA ILE A 128 -7.59 -10.43 -23.88
C ILE A 128 -7.93 -11.72 -24.61
N VAL A 129 -9.12 -11.75 -25.19
CA VAL A 129 -9.60 -12.89 -25.98
C VAL A 129 -9.35 -12.63 -27.46
N VAL A 130 -8.61 -13.53 -28.10
CA VAL A 130 -8.32 -13.47 -29.54
C VAL A 130 -9.24 -14.45 -30.29
N LYS A 131 -10.15 -13.92 -31.12
CA LYS A 131 -11.06 -14.72 -31.96
C LYS A 131 -10.93 -14.29 -33.41
N LYS A 132 -10.58 -15.22 -34.31
CA LYS A 132 -10.48 -14.99 -35.77
C LYS A 132 -9.66 -13.74 -36.16
N GLY A 133 -8.55 -13.48 -35.45
CA GLY A 133 -7.70 -12.30 -35.70
C GLY A 133 -8.25 -10.97 -35.18
N THR A 134 -9.33 -11.00 -34.39
CA THR A 134 -9.86 -9.86 -33.65
C THR A 134 -9.49 -10.00 -32.17
N TYR A 135 -9.18 -8.87 -31.54
CA TYR A 135 -8.78 -8.75 -30.14
C TYR A 135 -9.92 -8.09 -29.39
N THR A 136 -10.36 -8.71 -28.29
CA THR A 136 -11.44 -8.19 -27.43
C THR A 136 -10.97 -8.23 -25.97
N TRP A 137 -11.22 -7.16 -25.22
CA TRP A 137 -10.96 -7.12 -23.78
C TRP A 137 -12.03 -7.93 -23.02
N HIS A 138 -11.62 -8.79 -22.09
CA HIS A 138 -12.51 -9.62 -21.28
C HIS A 138 -12.34 -9.43 -19.75
N GLY A 139 -11.37 -8.62 -19.32
CA GLY A 139 -11.15 -8.35 -17.90
C GLY A 139 -12.25 -7.50 -17.24
N PRO A 140 -12.38 -7.55 -15.90
CA PRO A 140 -13.38 -6.76 -15.16
C PRO A 140 -13.22 -5.27 -15.50
N ARG A 141 -14.34 -4.64 -15.86
CA ARG A 141 -14.38 -3.20 -16.10
C ARG A 141 -14.16 -2.51 -14.77
N GLU A 142 -12.94 -2.05 -14.53
CA GLU A 142 -12.65 -1.12 -13.44
C GLU A 142 -13.47 0.14 -13.75
N THR A 143 -14.64 0.24 -13.13
CA THR A 143 -15.37 1.50 -13.06
C THR A 143 -14.51 2.42 -12.22
N THR A 144 -13.82 3.34 -12.86
CA THR A 144 -13.09 4.41 -12.16
C THR A 144 -14.12 5.26 -11.43
N LYS A 145 -14.51 4.83 -10.22
CA LYS A 145 -15.23 5.67 -9.26
C LYS A 145 -14.25 6.76 -8.85
N LEU A 146 -14.28 7.88 -9.57
CA LEU A 146 -13.70 9.11 -9.05
C LEU A 146 -14.39 9.41 -7.71
N PRO A 147 -13.63 9.74 -6.65
CA PRO A 147 -14.21 10.12 -5.38
C PRO A 147 -15.06 11.38 -5.60
N SER A 148 -16.38 11.20 -5.55
CA SER A 148 -17.34 12.30 -5.52
C SER A 148 -17.16 13.01 -4.19
N ALA A 149 -16.44 14.14 -4.21
CA ALA A 149 -16.37 15.03 -3.06
C ALA A 149 -17.72 15.72 -2.88
N VAL A 150 -18.11 15.87 -1.60
CA VAL A 150 -19.27 16.59 -1.05
C VAL A 150 -20.57 15.78 -0.87
N ALA A 151 -20.76 15.21 0.33
CA ALA A 151 -21.80 15.59 1.29
C ALA A 151 -22.07 14.43 2.29
N SER A 152 -21.49 14.53 3.47
CA SER A 152 -21.81 13.65 4.61
C SER A 152 -23.08 14.15 5.31
N VAL A 153 -24.10 13.31 5.41
CA VAL A 153 -25.15 13.38 6.45
C VAL A 153 -25.31 11.97 7.03
N PRO A 154 -25.21 11.78 8.35
CA PRO A 154 -25.29 10.47 8.98
C PRO A 154 -26.75 10.06 9.23
N GLY A 155 -27.07 8.79 8.98
CA GLY A 155 -28.35 8.19 9.32
C GLY A 155 -28.22 6.68 9.49
N ASP A 156 -28.49 6.23 10.71
CA ASP A 156 -28.53 4.84 11.19
C ASP A 156 -29.42 3.92 10.35
N ALA A 157 -29.03 2.64 10.22
CA ALA A 157 -29.86 1.48 10.57
C ALA A 157 -29.17 0.13 10.28
N GLU A 158 -29.50 -0.81 11.15
CA GLU A 158 -29.04 -2.18 11.39
C GLU A 158 -29.35 -3.24 10.31
N PRO A 159 -28.86 -4.50 10.47
CA PRO A 159 -28.61 -5.45 9.39
C PRO A 159 -29.76 -6.43 9.13
N GLY A 160 -29.80 -6.95 7.90
CA GLY A 160 -30.70 -8.02 7.47
C GLY A 160 -29.95 -9.18 6.82
N GLN A 161 -29.93 -10.31 7.54
CA GLN A 161 -29.69 -11.67 7.04
C GLN A 161 -30.68 -12.07 5.94
N ALA A 162 -30.23 -12.85 4.96
CA ALA A 162 -30.96 -14.02 4.45
C ALA A 162 -30.13 -14.84 3.46
N ASP A 163 -30.24 -16.15 3.66
CA ASP A 163 -29.72 -17.32 2.97
C ASP A 163 -30.03 -17.41 1.46
N GLY A 164 -29.35 -18.36 0.79
CA GLY A 164 -30.08 -19.28 -0.10
C GLY A 164 -29.41 -19.71 -1.40
N ASP A 165 -28.91 -20.95 -1.38
CA ASP A 165 -29.05 -21.99 -2.41
C ASP A 165 -28.19 -22.05 -3.69
N SER A 166 -27.19 -22.96 -3.61
CA SER A 166 -26.96 -24.17 -4.44
C SER A 166 -27.93 -24.47 -5.61
N VAL A 167 -27.37 -24.71 -6.81
CA VAL A 167 -27.75 -25.84 -7.70
C VAL A 167 -26.52 -26.35 -8.47
N ALA A 168 -26.44 -27.67 -8.62
CA ALA A 168 -25.39 -28.50 -9.20
C ALA A 168 -25.64 -28.91 -10.68
N GLU A 169 -24.72 -29.76 -11.17
CA GLU A 169 -24.75 -30.65 -12.37
C GLU A 169 -24.39 -30.04 -13.74
N ALA A 170 -23.31 -30.43 -14.43
CA ALA A 170 -22.78 -31.73 -14.91
C ALA A 170 -23.36 -32.17 -16.27
N VAL A 171 -22.53 -32.12 -17.34
CA VAL A 171 -22.56 -32.91 -18.61
C VAL A 171 -21.15 -32.73 -19.24
N GLU A 172 -20.23 -33.71 -19.27
CA GLU A 172 -20.11 -34.99 -20.00
C GLU A 172 -19.12 -34.88 -21.19
N GLU A 173 -18.18 -35.83 -21.21
CA GLU A 173 -17.15 -36.13 -22.22
C GLU A 173 -17.72 -36.39 -23.62
N VAL A 174 -16.97 -36.05 -24.69
CA VAL A 174 -16.75 -36.94 -25.85
C VAL A 174 -15.38 -36.64 -26.52
N ASN A 175 -14.65 -37.73 -26.78
CA ASN A 175 -13.40 -37.93 -27.51
C ASN A 175 -13.42 -37.60 -29.03
N GLN A 176 -12.25 -37.25 -29.59
CA GLN A 176 -11.64 -37.78 -30.84
C GLN A 176 -10.33 -37.02 -31.12
N ALA A 177 -9.13 -37.62 -30.98
CA ALA A 177 -8.43 -38.55 -31.88
C ALA A 177 -8.07 -37.94 -33.26
N VAL A 178 -6.78 -37.60 -33.44
CA VAL A 178 -6.07 -37.65 -34.75
C VAL A 178 -4.63 -38.11 -34.51
N GLU A 179 -4.27 -39.12 -35.29
CA GLU A 179 -3.01 -39.85 -35.41
C GLU A 179 -1.89 -39.06 -36.12
N ALA A 180 -0.68 -39.66 -36.07
CA ALA A 180 0.39 -39.71 -37.08
C ALA A 180 1.73 -39.15 -36.56
N GLY A 181 2.67 -40.03 -36.22
CA GLY A 181 3.83 -40.33 -37.08
C GLY A 181 5.06 -39.55 -36.58
N ALA A 182 6.28 -40.06 -36.50
CA ALA A 182 6.89 -41.18 -37.15
C ALA A 182 8.08 -41.69 -36.32
N GLU A 183 8.34 -42.98 -36.48
CA GLU A 183 9.57 -43.67 -36.17
C GLU A 183 10.75 -43.00 -36.89
N THR A 184 11.90 -42.90 -36.21
CA THR A 184 13.19 -42.92 -36.91
C THR A 184 14.19 -43.66 -36.04
N GLU A 185 14.19 -44.96 -36.29
CA GLU A 185 15.29 -45.89 -36.17
C GLU A 185 16.53 -45.33 -36.90
N GLU A 186 17.64 -45.13 -36.18
CA GLU A 186 18.93 -44.91 -36.84
C GLU A 186 19.99 -45.78 -36.17
N ALA A 187 20.28 -46.86 -36.89
CA ALA A 187 21.36 -47.80 -36.67
C ALA A 187 22.71 -47.06 -36.65
N ARG A 188 23.60 -47.49 -35.74
CA ARG A 188 25.04 -47.21 -35.88
C ARG A 188 25.83 -48.49 -35.87
N GLU A 189 26.61 -48.58 -36.94
CA GLU A 189 27.44 -49.65 -37.42
C GLU A 189 28.55 -50.05 -36.42
N ILE A 190 28.78 -51.36 -36.41
CA ILE A 190 29.95 -52.02 -35.86
C ILE A 190 31.06 -51.93 -36.93
N PRO A 191 32.32 -51.61 -36.59
CA PRO A 191 33.45 -51.96 -37.42
C PRO A 191 34.04 -53.31 -36.99
N ASP A 192 34.08 -54.21 -37.96
CA ASP A 192 34.89 -55.42 -38.02
C ASP A 192 36.33 -55.17 -37.56
N THR A 193 36.83 -56.03 -36.68
CA THR A 193 38.26 -56.37 -36.65
C THR A 193 38.44 -57.85 -36.38
N SER A 194 38.50 -58.59 -37.48
CA SER A 194 39.00 -59.95 -37.56
C SER A 194 40.52 -59.97 -37.37
N ALA A 195 41.00 -60.64 -36.33
CA ALA A 195 42.37 -61.13 -36.26
C ALA A 195 42.37 -62.54 -35.68
N ALA A 196 42.82 -63.47 -36.53
CA ALA A 196 42.92 -64.90 -36.28
C ALA A 196 43.93 -65.25 -35.19
N GLY A 197 43.61 -66.27 -34.41
CA GLY A 197 44.50 -66.88 -33.42
C GLY A 197 43.97 -68.25 -33.00
N ASN A 198 44.14 -69.24 -33.88
CA ASN A 198 43.86 -70.65 -33.62
C ASN A 198 44.69 -71.19 -32.44
N ALA A 199 44.02 -71.63 -31.38
CA ALA A 199 44.56 -72.62 -30.46
C ALA A 199 43.43 -73.55 -29.99
N SER A 200 43.57 -74.83 -30.31
CA SER A 200 42.64 -75.91 -29.93
C SER A 200 42.53 -76.05 -28.40
N PRO A 201 41.33 -76.23 -27.83
CA PRO A 201 41.21 -76.82 -26.50
C PRO A 201 41.07 -78.34 -26.62
N SER A 202 42.02 -79.02 -25.98
CA SER A 202 42.02 -80.46 -25.76
C SER A 202 40.82 -80.83 -24.88
N ASN A 203 39.96 -81.69 -25.42
CA ASN A 203 38.82 -82.28 -24.74
C ASN A 203 39.32 -83.22 -23.62
N ARG A 204 39.36 -82.73 -22.38
CA ARG A 204 39.52 -83.55 -21.17
C ARG A 204 38.17 -83.64 -20.49
N THR A 205 37.62 -84.85 -20.46
CA THR A 205 36.45 -85.21 -19.64
C THR A 205 36.85 -85.04 -18.16
N PRO A 206 36.24 -84.11 -17.40
CA PRO A 206 36.53 -83.96 -16.00
C PRO A 206 35.92 -85.13 -15.23
N THR A 207 36.76 -85.82 -14.47
CA THR A 207 36.37 -86.73 -13.41
C THR A 207 35.46 -85.95 -12.46
N ALA A 208 34.24 -86.44 -12.20
CA ALA A 208 33.27 -85.78 -11.32
C ALA A 208 33.81 -85.71 -9.90
N GLU A 209 34.51 -84.62 -9.59
CA GLU A 209 34.86 -84.21 -8.24
C GLU A 209 33.56 -83.95 -7.48
N ALA A 210 33.47 -84.49 -6.25
CA ALA A 210 32.28 -84.31 -5.43
C ALA A 210 32.01 -82.80 -5.23
N PRO A 211 30.74 -82.35 -5.27
CA PRO A 211 30.42 -80.94 -5.08
C PRO A 211 30.99 -80.48 -3.74
N LEU A 212 31.80 -79.43 -3.79
CA LEU A 212 32.36 -78.80 -2.60
C LEU A 212 31.23 -78.19 -1.77
N PRO A 213 31.33 -78.20 -0.43
CA PRO A 213 30.35 -77.53 0.42
C PRO A 213 30.31 -76.02 0.10
N VAL A 214 29.11 -75.43 0.10
CA VAL A 214 28.89 -74.01 -0.27
C VAL A 214 29.79 -73.02 0.47
N GLY A 215 30.06 -73.29 1.75
CA GLY A 215 30.96 -72.47 2.56
C GLY A 215 32.38 -72.41 1.98
N GLU A 216 32.87 -73.52 1.44
CA GLU A 216 34.18 -73.61 0.79
C GLU A 216 34.18 -72.92 -0.58
N VAL A 217 33.11 -73.09 -1.37
CA VAL A 217 32.97 -72.41 -2.67
C VAL A 217 32.98 -70.89 -2.51
N ILE A 218 32.16 -70.36 -1.59
CA ILE A 218 32.10 -68.92 -1.31
C ILE A 218 33.44 -68.43 -0.73
N SER A 219 33.99 -69.11 0.29
CA SER A 219 35.26 -68.69 0.92
C SER A 219 36.40 -68.64 -0.09
N ASN A 220 36.48 -69.63 -0.99
CA ASN A 220 37.47 -69.67 -2.05
C ASN A 220 37.27 -68.54 -3.05
N ALA A 221 36.02 -68.23 -3.41
CA ALA A 221 35.72 -67.13 -4.32
C ALA A 221 36.15 -65.77 -3.73
N ILE A 222 35.82 -65.49 -2.47
CA ILE A 222 36.14 -64.22 -1.80
C ILE A 222 37.56 -64.18 -1.20
N GLY A 223 38.34 -65.26 -1.31
CA GLY A 223 39.72 -65.33 -0.81
C GLY A 223 39.87 -65.41 0.71
N VAL A 224 38.87 -65.92 1.43
CA VAL A 224 38.91 -66.11 2.89
C VAL A 224 39.45 -67.50 3.24
N SER A 225 40.54 -67.55 4.01
CA SER A 225 41.14 -68.79 4.52
C SER A 225 41.29 -68.73 6.05
N PRO A 226 40.90 -69.77 6.81
CA PRO A 226 40.33 -71.06 6.36
C PRO A 226 38.90 -70.92 5.83
N ALA A 227 38.46 -71.93 5.05
CA ALA A 227 37.09 -72.01 4.55
C ALA A 227 36.09 -71.89 5.71
N ALA A 228 35.25 -70.87 5.66
CA ALA A 228 34.21 -70.64 6.65
C ALA A 228 33.07 -71.64 6.42
N ASP A 229 32.48 -72.14 7.51
CA ASP A 229 31.24 -72.88 7.40
C ASP A 229 30.08 -71.95 7.01
N GLU A 230 29.00 -72.54 6.50
CA GLU A 230 27.81 -71.81 6.06
C GLU A 230 27.26 -70.87 7.14
N ARG A 231 27.26 -71.35 8.39
CA ARG A 231 26.80 -70.57 9.56
C ARG A 231 27.69 -69.38 9.84
N ALA A 232 29.02 -69.51 9.72
CA ALA A 232 29.92 -68.37 9.86
C ALA A 232 29.67 -67.31 8.79
N LEU A 233 29.44 -67.71 7.53
CA LEU A 233 29.12 -66.78 6.44
C LEU A 233 27.79 -66.04 6.69
N LEU A 234 26.74 -66.77 7.09
CA LEU A 234 25.43 -66.19 7.43
C LEU A 234 25.46 -65.30 8.68
N SER A 235 26.36 -65.57 9.63
CA SER A 235 26.56 -64.70 10.80
C SER A 235 27.34 -63.41 10.52
N ARG A 236 27.95 -63.31 9.32
CA ARG A 236 28.71 -62.14 8.86
C ARG A 236 28.31 -61.74 7.43
N PRO A 237 27.03 -61.44 7.21
CA PRO A 237 26.51 -61.25 5.87
C PRO A 237 27.04 -60.00 5.17
N LEU A 238 27.38 -58.93 5.90
CA LEU A 238 27.91 -57.69 5.32
C LEU A 238 29.34 -57.87 4.84
N ARG A 239 30.22 -58.49 5.64
CA ARG A 239 31.60 -58.78 5.20
C ARG A 239 31.63 -59.78 4.06
N THR A 240 30.77 -60.81 4.13
CA THR A 240 30.61 -61.78 3.03
C THR A 240 30.12 -61.07 1.77
N GLY A 241 29.09 -60.23 1.88
CA GLY A 241 28.57 -59.42 0.78
C GLY A 241 29.60 -58.47 0.17
N ALA A 242 30.39 -57.78 1.02
CA ALA A 242 31.48 -56.91 0.59
C ALA A 242 32.55 -57.69 -0.19
N GLY A 243 32.92 -58.88 0.28
CA GLY A 243 33.81 -59.80 -0.44
C GLY A 243 33.23 -60.24 -1.79
N LEU A 244 31.96 -60.63 -1.83
CA LEU A 244 31.23 -60.95 -3.07
C LEU A 244 31.10 -59.75 -4.02
N GLY A 245 31.15 -58.53 -3.48
CA GLY A 245 31.21 -57.29 -4.25
C GLY A 245 32.47 -57.16 -5.10
N GLN A 246 33.55 -57.84 -4.74
CA GLN A 246 34.81 -57.82 -5.50
C GLN A 246 34.79 -58.78 -6.70
N LEU A 247 33.82 -59.70 -6.74
CA LEU A 247 33.68 -60.69 -7.79
C LEU A 247 33.04 -60.08 -9.05
N THR A 248 33.44 -60.58 -10.22
CA THR A 248 32.78 -60.23 -11.48
C THR A 248 31.43 -60.94 -11.61
N SER A 249 30.54 -60.47 -12.48
CA SER A 249 29.25 -61.16 -12.72
C SER A 249 29.44 -62.61 -13.16
N ARG A 250 30.51 -62.90 -13.92
CA ARG A 250 30.86 -64.28 -14.34
C ARG A 250 31.28 -65.16 -13.16
N ASP A 251 31.99 -64.58 -12.19
CA ASP A 251 32.37 -65.31 -10.98
C ASP A 251 31.15 -65.62 -10.11
N VAL A 252 30.20 -64.69 -10.02
CA VAL A 252 28.92 -64.92 -9.32
C VAL A 252 28.10 -66.02 -10.00
N GLU A 253 27.99 -66.00 -11.33
CA GLU A 253 27.32 -67.07 -12.10
C GLU A 253 28.00 -68.42 -11.91
N ARG A 254 29.33 -68.44 -11.83
CA ARG A 254 30.11 -69.66 -11.55
C ARG A 254 29.83 -70.20 -10.14
N VAL A 255 29.85 -69.34 -9.11
CA VAL A 255 29.52 -69.74 -7.73
C VAL A 255 28.09 -70.30 -7.65
N LEU A 256 27.13 -69.66 -8.34
CA LEU A 256 25.75 -70.17 -8.43
C LEU A 256 25.62 -71.46 -9.24
N GLY A 257 26.47 -71.67 -10.25
CA GLY A 257 26.51 -72.89 -11.05
C GLY A 257 27.10 -74.09 -10.30
N GLU A 258 28.08 -73.84 -9.42
CA GLU A 258 28.76 -74.85 -8.60
C GLU A 258 27.96 -75.25 -7.35
N ALA A 259 27.05 -74.39 -6.87
CA ALA A 259 26.21 -74.66 -5.70
C ALA A 259 25.13 -75.74 -5.95
N THR A 260 24.88 -76.58 -4.95
CA THR A 260 23.75 -77.53 -4.96
C THR A 260 22.41 -76.77 -4.91
N PRO A 261 21.28 -77.38 -5.31
CA PRO A 261 19.97 -76.70 -5.27
C PRO A 261 19.60 -76.12 -3.89
N ASP A 262 19.95 -76.82 -2.82
CA ASP A 262 19.70 -76.36 -1.44
C ASP A 262 20.66 -75.22 -1.07
N ASP A 263 21.92 -75.30 -1.49
CA ASP A 263 22.93 -74.27 -1.28
C ASP A 263 22.66 -72.98 -2.06
N LYS A 264 22.00 -73.06 -3.22
CA LYS A 264 21.68 -71.90 -4.05
C LYS A 264 20.82 -70.89 -3.29
N ALA A 265 19.89 -71.34 -2.45
CA ALA A 265 19.07 -70.45 -1.62
C ALA A 265 19.95 -69.63 -0.65
N ILE A 266 20.95 -70.27 -0.06
CA ILE A 266 21.90 -69.62 0.87
C ILE A 266 22.82 -68.66 0.12
N VAL A 267 23.38 -69.07 -1.03
CA VAL A 267 24.21 -68.19 -1.88
C VAL A 267 23.41 -66.97 -2.31
N MET A 268 22.16 -67.16 -2.77
CA MET A 268 21.28 -66.06 -3.19
C MET A 268 20.97 -65.13 -2.01
N THR A 269 20.73 -65.66 -0.82
CA THR A 269 20.54 -64.87 0.40
C THR A 269 21.79 -64.02 0.72
N LEU A 270 22.99 -64.60 0.65
CA LEU A 270 24.24 -63.86 0.88
C LEU A 270 24.54 -62.84 -0.23
N LEU A 271 24.11 -63.08 -1.47
CA LEU A 271 24.25 -62.13 -2.56
C LEU A 271 23.41 -60.86 -2.36
N PHE A 272 22.40 -60.86 -1.47
CA PHE A 272 21.62 -59.65 -1.18
C PHE A 272 22.42 -58.54 -0.48
N SER A 273 23.50 -58.85 0.22
CA SER A 273 24.41 -57.84 0.78
C SER A 273 25.52 -57.42 -0.18
N ARG A 274 25.57 -57.96 -1.41
CA ARG A 274 26.58 -57.60 -2.42
C ARG A 274 26.43 -56.13 -2.84
N PRO A 275 27.46 -55.27 -2.70
CA PRO A 275 27.36 -53.83 -2.97
C PRO A 275 27.41 -53.46 -4.48
N GLN A 276 26.81 -54.29 -5.34
CA GLN A 276 26.76 -54.10 -6.79
C GLN A 276 25.44 -54.63 -7.36
N LYS A 277 24.96 -54.01 -8.45
CA LYS A 277 23.81 -54.53 -9.20
C LYS A 277 24.12 -55.94 -9.72
N THR A 278 23.19 -56.86 -9.50
CA THR A 278 23.32 -58.25 -9.93
C THR A 278 22.03 -58.63 -10.61
N PRO A 279 21.99 -58.73 -11.96
CA PRO A 279 20.75 -58.97 -12.71
C PRO A 279 20.00 -60.23 -12.24
N VAL A 280 20.75 -61.24 -11.78
CA VAL A 280 20.20 -62.50 -11.26
C VAL A 280 19.33 -62.27 -10.02
N LEU A 281 19.70 -61.33 -9.14
CA LEU A 281 18.95 -61.04 -7.91
C LEU A 281 17.67 -60.25 -8.17
N ASP A 282 17.62 -59.50 -9.27
CA ASP A 282 16.44 -58.69 -9.61
C ASP A 282 15.23 -59.56 -10.03
N THR A 283 15.42 -60.88 -10.19
CA THR A 283 14.39 -61.84 -10.64
C THR A 283 14.08 -62.95 -9.64
N HIS A 284 14.70 -62.95 -8.46
CA HIS A 284 14.51 -64.00 -7.47
C HIS A 284 13.81 -63.51 -6.22
N ASP A 285 12.70 -64.18 -5.91
CA ASP A 285 11.97 -63.99 -4.66
C ASP A 285 12.75 -64.65 -3.53
N ILE A 286 13.10 -63.87 -2.52
CA ILE A 286 13.64 -64.38 -1.27
C ILE A 286 12.52 -64.49 -0.26
N ASP A 287 12.53 -65.59 0.50
CA ASP A 287 11.67 -65.77 1.66
C ASP A 287 11.85 -64.59 2.65
N PRO A 288 10.79 -63.82 2.96
CA PRO A 288 10.88 -62.70 3.89
C PRO A 288 11.48 -63.07 5.25
N ALA A 289 11.26 -64.30 5.72
CA ALA A 289 11.83 -64.77 6.99
C ALA A 289 13.36 -64.91 6.91
N ALA A 290 13.88 -65.46 5.81
CA ALA A 290 15.32 -65.54 5.54
C ALA A 290 15.94 -64.14 5.42
N LEU A 291 15.25 -63.21 4.77
CA LEU A 291 15.69 -61.83 4.64
C LEU A 291 15.68 -61.07 5.98
N THR A 292 14.68 -61.30 6.83
CA THR A 292 14.65 -60.79 8.21
C THR A 292 15.83 -61.33 9.03
N ALA A 293 16.09 -62.64 8.99
CA ALA A 293 17.25 -63.22 9.67
C ALA A 293 18.58 -62.65 9.16
N LEU A 294 18.68 -62.39 7.84
CA LEU A 294 19.85 -61.77 7.23
C LEU A 294 20.05 -60.32 7.73
N LEU A 295 18.98 -59.54 7.85
CA LEU A 295 19.01 -58.18 8.41
C LEU A 295 19.44 -58.19 9.88
N GLU A 296 18.92 -59.11 10.69
CA GLU A 296 19.30 -59.25 12.10
C GLU A 296 20.78 -59.61 12.27
N ALA A 297 21.30 -60.52 11.43
CA ALA A 297 22.72 -60.85 11.41
C ALA A 297 23.57 -59.65 10.96
N ALA A 298 23.12 -58.88 9.97
CA ALA A 298 23.79 -57.66 9.52
C ALA A 298 23.84 -56.58 10.62
N ILE A 299 22.76 -56.42 11.39
CA ILE A 299 22.70 -55.52 12.56
C ILE A 299 23.71 -55.95 13.63
N ALA A 300 23.80 -57.24 13.92
CA ALA A 300 24.76 -57.76 14.89
C ALA A 300 26.21 -57.54 14.42
N GLU A 301 26.48 -57.71 13.13
CA GLU A 301 27.81 -57.51 12.54
C GLU A 301 28.25 -56.05 12.56
N ILE A 302 27.41 -55.12 12.10
CA ILE A 302 27.76 -53.69 12.01
C ILE A 302 27.99 -53.06 13.40
N ARG A 303 27.29 -53.55 14.44
CA ARG A 303 27.52 -53.11 15.83
C ARG A 303 28.90 -53.48 16.39
N GLY A 304 29.56 -54.48 15.80
CA GLY A 304 30.80 -55.03 16.31
C GLY A 304 32.05 -54.63 15.53
N THR A 305 31.96 -53.75 14.52
CA THR A 305 33.10 -53.44 13.63
C THR A 305 32.99 -52.04 13.02
N ASP A 306 34.09 -51.27 13.11
CA ASP A 306 34.25 -49.95 12.48
C ASP A 306 34.88 -50.08 11.07
N ASP A 307 34.23 -50.79 10.14
CA ASP A 307 34.73 -51.00 8.78
C ASP A 307 33.80 -50.30 7.77
N ASP A 308 34.32 -49.24 7.14
CA ASP A 308 33.62 -48.44 6.13
C ASP A 308 33.03 -49.29 5.00
N GLY A 309 33.67 -50.40 4.64
CA GLY A 309 33.18 -51.31 3.60
C GLY A 309 31.84 -51.97 3.95
N LEU A 310 31.51 -52.07 5.24
CA LEU A 310 30.26 -52.65 5.72
C LEU A 310 29.07 -51.70 5.52
N CYS A 311 29.28 -50.37 5.55
CA CYS A 311 28.20 -49.40 5.33
C CYS A 311 27.66 -49.46 3.90
N ALA A 312 28.55 -49.59 2.91
CA ALA A 312 28.16 -49.78 1.52
C ALA A 312 27.37 -51.09 1.33
N ALA A 313 27.84 -52.21 1.90
CA ALA A 313 27.15 -53.49 1.84
C ALA A 313 25.78 -53.44 2.53
N ALA A 314 25.69 -52.79 3.70
CA ALA A 314 24.45 -52.61 4.45
C ALA A 314 23.44 -51.74 3.70
N THR A 315 23.89 -50.67 3.05
CA THR A 315 23.03 -49.80 2.23
C THR A 315 22.43 -50.57 1.04
N TRP A 316 23.23 -51.43 0.39
CA TRP A 316 22.73 -52.29 -0.67
C TRP A 316 21.77 -53.36 -0.19
N LEU A 317 22.05 -53.97 0.97
CA LEU A 317 21.15 -54.91 1.62
C LEU A 317 19.80 -54.24 1.93
N LEU A 318 19.83 -53.05 2.52
CA LEU A 318 18.63 -52.26 2.82
C LEU A 318 17.82 -51.94 1.57
N ARG A 319 18.48 -51.51 0.49
CA ARG A 319 17.81 -51.22 -0.78
C ARG A 319 17.07 -52.44 -1.32
N ARG A 320 17.71 -53.61 -1.32
CA ARG A 320 17.06 -54.85 -1.77
C ARG A 320 15.96 -55.30 -0.82
N ALA A 321 16.17 -55.14 0.48
CA ALA A 321 15.18 -55.48 1.49
C ALA A 321 13.90 -54.65 1.36
N VAL A 322 14.05 -53.35 1.11
CA VAL A 322 12.92 -52.45 0.89
C VAL A 322 12.22 -52.74 -0.44
N ALA A 323 12.94 -53.19 -1.47
CA ALA A 323 12.38 -53.53 -2.78
C ALA A 323 11.74 -54.94 -2.87
N ALA A 324 12.00 -55.84 -1.91
CA ALA A 324 11.51 -57.23 -1.95
C ALA A 324 9.98 -57.35 -1.90
N GLU A 325 9.41 -58.35 -2.57
CA GLU A 325 7.97 -58.63 -2.56
C GLU A 325 7.71 -60.09 -2.13
N PRO A 326 7.13 -60.35 -0.95
CA PRO A 326 6.71 -59.39 0.08
C PRO A 326 7.91 -58.80 0.85
N PRO A 327 7.76 -57.57 1.38
CA PRO A 327 8.82 -56.97 2.18
C PRO A 327 9.04 -57.69 3.51
N PRO A 328 10.26 -57.69 4.07
CA PRO A 328 10.52 -58.20 5.41
C PRO A 328 9.96 -57.24 6.47
N ALA A 329 9.98 -57.67 7.74
CA ALA A 329 9.54 -56.82 8.84
C ALA A 329 10.30 -55.47 8.85
N PRO A 330 9.61 -54.33 9.07
CA PRO A 330 10.23 -53.01 9.00
C PRO A 330 11.21 -52.74 10.15
N GLY A 331 11.05 -53.40 11.31
CA GLY A 331 11.91 -53.21 12.48
C GLY A 331 13.41 -53.36 12.17
N PRO A 332 13.86 -54.53 11.66
CA PRO A 332 15.24 -54.74 11.25
C PRO A 332 15.73 -53.78 10.14
N ILE A 333 14.86 -53.39 9.19
CA ILE A 333 15.22 -52.39 8.18
C ILE A 333 15.56 -51.05 8.84
N VAL A 334 14.69 -50.57 9.75
CA VAL A 334 14.87 -49.29 10.44
C VAL A 334 16.09 -49.31 11.35
N GLU A 335 16.31 -50.42 12.06
CA GLU A 335 17.45 -50.58 12.96
C GLU A 335 18.78 -50.58 12.20
N LEU A 336 18.87 -51.35 11.11
CA LEU A 336 20.06 -51.36 10.26
C LEU A 336 20.29 -50.00 9.59
N ALA A 337 19.25 -49.36 9.05
CA ALA A 337 19.34 -48.02 8.46
C ALA A 337 19.81 -46.98 9.47
N SER A 338 19.39 -47.10 10.75
CA SER A 338 19.81 -46.23 11.84
C SER A 338 21.27 -46.40 12.24
N LEU A 339 21.79 -47.63 12.17
CA LEU A 339 23.21 -47.92 12.37
C LEU A 339 24.06 -47.38 11.22
N VAL A 340 23.62 -47.64 9.97
CA VAL A 340 24.27 -47.08 8.78
C VAL A 340 24.32 -45.55 8.87
N ALA A 341 23.21 -44.88 9.16
CA ALA A 341 23.18 -43.41 9.29
C ALA A 341 24.12 -42.85 10.37
N ALA A 342 24.47 -43.64 11.40
CA ALA A 342 25.38 -43.22 12.47
C ALA A 342 26.86 -43.29 12.04
N GLU A 343 27.21 -44.30 11.24
CA GLU A 343 28.59 -44.56 10.80
C GLU A 343 28.93 -43.91 9.45
N THR A 344 27.93 -43.58 8.64
CA THR A 344 28.14 -43.13 7.26
C THR A 344 28.69 -41.70 7.18
N GLY A 345 29.76 -41.51 6.39
CA GLY A 345 30.21 -40.19 5.95
C GLY A 345 29.25 -39.49 4.96
N ARG A 346 29.51 -38.22 4.62
CA ARG A 346 28.60 -37.43 3.77
C ARG A 346 28.30 -38.04 2.38
N SER A 347 29.16 -38.93 1.87
CA SER A 347 29.09 -39.47 0.51
C SER A 347 28.02 -40.53 0.29
N GLU A 348 27.61 -41.29 1.31
CA GLU A 348 26.61 -42.37 1.12
C GLU A 348 25.19 -41.98 1.57
N PHE A 349 25.01 -40.76 2.08
CA PHE A 349 23.67 -40.26 2.45
C PHE A 349 22.69 -40.23 1.26
N ASP A 350 23.16 -40.06 0.03
CA ASP A 350 22.25 -40.07 -1.14
C ASP A 350 21.71 -41.47 -1.45
N ALA A 351 22.50 -42.51 -1.16
CA ALA A 351 22.06 -43.90 -1.31
C ALA A 351 21.08 -44.26 -0.19
N LEU A 352 21.40 -43.89 1.06
CA LEU A 352 20.51 -44.10 2.20
C LEU A 352 19.21 -43.29 2.08
N ASP A 353 19.26 -42.05 1.58
CA ASP A 353 18.06 -41.21 1.37
C ASP A 353 17.08 -41.86 0.39
N ARG A 354 17.57 -42.50 -0.67
CA ARG A 354 16.72 -43.26 -1.61
C ARG A 354 16.07 -44.48 -0.94
N VAL A 355 16.83 -45.22 -0.13
CA VAL A 355 16.29 -46.35 0.64
C VAL A 355 15.19 -45.88 1.57
N VAL A 356 15.40 -44.75 2.27
CA VAL A 356 14.38 -44.19 3.18
C VAL A 356 13.18 -43.66 2.40
N GLN A 357 13.39 -43.12 1.20
CA GLN A 357 12.30 -42.72 0.32
C GLN A 357 11.42 -43.91 -0.04
N GLU A 358 12.02 -45.00 -0.54
CA GLU A 358 11.30 -46.23 -0.87
C GLU A 358 10.60 -46.82 0.37
N LEU A 359 11.26 -46.79 1.54
CA LEU A 359 10.66 -47.21 2.82
C LEU A 359 9.43 -46.37 3.16
N GLY A 360 9.52 -45.04 3.04
CA GLY A 360 8.41 -44.12 3.29
C GLY A 360 7.23 -44.36 2.35
N GLU A 361 7.50 -44.64 1.07
CA GLU A 361 6.46 -44.94 0.09
C GLU A 361 5.74 -46.28 0.35
N ARG A 362 6.44 -47.30 0.90
CA ARG A 362 5.85 -48.62 1.19
C ARG A 362 5.27 -48.75 2.61
N LEU A 363 5.65 -47.88 3.55
CA LEU A 363 5.22 -47.95 4.94
C LEU A 363 3.68 -47.91 5.12
N PRO A 364 2.91 -47.06 4.39
CA PRO A 364 1.45 -47.04 4.51
C PRO A 364 0.75 -48.33 4.05
N GLY A 365 1.45 -49.21 3.32
CA GLY A 365 0.90 -50.46 2.77
C GLY A 365 1.39 -51.72 3.51
N PRO A 366 2.11 -52.63 2.85
CA PRO A 366 2.42 -53.96 3.38
C PRO A 366 3.33 -53.96 4.62
N MET A 367 4.03 -52.86 4.88
CA MET A 367 4.93 -52.71 6.05
C MET A 367 4.26 -52.06 7.26
N ARG A 368 2.95 -51.77 7.20
CA ARG A 368 2.23 -51.10 8.31
C ARG A 368 2.29 -51.91 9.61
N ASP A 369 2.09 -53.22 9.50
CA ASP A 369 2.05 -54.13 10.65
C ASP A 369 3.49 -54.48 11.06
N GLY A 370 3.98 -53.83 12.12
CA GLY A 370 5.32 -54.06 12.69
C GLY A 370 6.24 -52.84 12.69
N ALA A 371 5.80 -51.72 12.11
CA ALA A 371 6.54 -50.47 12.18
C ALA A 371 6.37 -49.81 13.56
N ASP A 372 7.48 -49.56 14.26
CA ASP A 372 7.51 -48.82 15.52
C ASP A 372 7.74 -47.32 15.23
N PRO A 373 6.74 -46.44 15.46
CA PRO A 373 6.89 -45.00 15.22
C PRO A 373 7.98 -44.36 16.09
N ASP A 374 8.24 -44.88 17.29
CA ASP A 374 9.26 -44.33 18.17
C ASP A 374 10.68 -44.70 17.68
N ALA A 375 10.86 -45.89 17.07
CA ALA A 375 12.10 -46.25 16.40
C ALA A 375 12.38 -45.38 15.16
N LEU A 376 11.35 -45.13 14.35
CA LEU A 376 11.45 -44.24 13.20
C LEU A 376 11.76 -42.79 13.61
N ALA A 377 11.14 -42.29 14.69
CA ALA A 377 11.39 -40.95 15.22
C ALA A 377 12.83 -40.79 15.75
N ARG A 378 13.42 -41.84 16.36
CA ARG A 378 14.84 -41.84 16.76
C ARG A 378 15.79 -41.85 15.57
N PHE A 379 15.37 -42.47 14.46
CA PHE A 379 16.15 -42.57 13.24
C PHE A 379 16.15 -41.28 12.42
N ALA A 380 14.99 -40.62 12.26
CA ALA A 380 14.83 -39.47 11.38
C ALA A 380 15.85 -38.31 11.59
N PRO A 381 16.22 -37.91 12.83
CA PRO A 381 17.25 -36.90 13.07
C PRO A 381 18.63 -37.20 12.47
N ARG A 382 18.95 -38.48 12.21
CA ARG A 382 20.24 -38.90 11.65
C ARG A 382 20.30 -38.75 10.13
N LEU A 383 19.15 -38.53 9.50
CA LEU A 383 19.04 -38.35 8.06
C LEU A 383 19.10 -36.87 7.70
N PRO A 384 19.75 -36.51 6.59
CA PRO A 384 19.65 -35.17 6.04
C PRO A 384 18.18 -34.87 5.68
N PHE A 385 17.79 -33.61 5.80
CA PHE A 385 16.44 -33.18 5.45
C PHE A 385 16.27 -33.10 3.92
N LYS A 386 16.10 -34.26 3.28
CA LYS A 386 15.94 -34.48 1.82
C LYS A 386 14.65 -35.26 1.52
N ALA A 387 14.52 -35.77 0.29
CA ALA A 387 13.34 -36.46 -0.21
C ALA A 387 12.99 -37.72 0.61
N GLY A 388 13.98 -38.50 1.05
CA GLY A 388 13.74 -39.70 1.85
C GLY A 388 13.11 -39.38 3.20
N ARG A 389 13.71 -38.44 3.95
CA ARG A 389 13.13 -38.01 5.24
C ARG A 389 11.75 -37.37 5.06
N ALA A 390 11.53 -36.61 3.98
CA ALA A 390 10.21 -36.07 3.66
C ALA A 390 9.17 -37.16 3.38
N ALA A 391 9.51 -38.19 2.61
CA ALA A 391 8.62 -39.34 2.35
C ALA A 391 8.29 -40.08 3.66
N LEU A 392 9.27 -40.25 4.55
CA LEU A 392 9.03 -40.86 5.86
C LEU A 392 8.08 -40.01 6.73
N ILE A 393 8.24 -38.69 6.74
CA ILE A 393 7.31 -37.78 7.44
C ILE A 393 5.89 -37.89 6.88
N VAL A 394 5.75 -37.98 5.55
CA VAL A 394 4.44 -38.19 4.90
C VAL A 394 3.81 -39.49 5.36
N ALA A 395 4.56 -40.59 5.36
CA ALA A 395 4.06 -41.89 5.80
C ALA A 395 3.64 -41.87 7.28
N VAL A 396 4.43 -41.22 8.13
CA VAL A 396 4.10 -41.06 9.56
C VAL A 396 2.88 -40.18 9.75
N ALA A 397 2.70 -39.13 8.94
CA ALA A 397 1.52 -38.28 8.99
C ALA A 397 0.24 -39.03 8.59
N GLU A 398 0.34 -40.00 7.68
CA GLU A 398 -0.76 -40.85 7.24
C GLU A 398 -1.09 -41.95 8.25
N LEU A 399 -0.08 -42.58 8.86
CA LEU A 399 -0.25 -43.70 9.79
C LEU A 399 -0.49 -43.27 11.25
N TRP A 400 0.22 -42.24 11.72
CA TRP A 400 0.20 -41.72 13.09
C TRP A 400 0.15 -40.19 13.10
N PRO A 401 -1.00 -39.59 12.74
CA PRO A 401 -1.16 -38.15 12.57
C PRO A 401 -0.71 -37.31 13.77
N GLU A 402 -0.85 -37.81 14.99
CA GLU A 402 -0.48 -37.15 16.23
C GLU A 402 1.03 -37.08 16.46
N ARG A 403 1.80 -38.02 15.88
CA ARG A 403 3.25 -38.14 16.06
C ARG A 403 4.05 -37.28 15.08
N VAL A 404 3.45 -36.83 13.99
CA VAL A 404 4.14 -36.00 12.98
C VAL A 404 4.61 -34.66 13.56
N THR A 405 4.01 -34.17 14.64
CA THR A 405 4.41 -32.91 15.28
C THR A 405 5.61 -33.02 16.22
N ASP A 406 6.17 -34.22 16.41
CA ASP A 406 7.35 -34.43 17.25
C ASP A 406 8.57 -33.68 16.65
N PRO A 407 9.27 -32.82 17.42
CA PRO A 407 10.45 -32.09 16.96
C PRO A 407 11.55 -32.97 16.35
N ALA A 408 11.64 -34.25 16.73
CA ALA A 408 12.62 -35.18 16.19
C ALA A 408 12.53 -35.29 14.65
N TRP A 409 11.31 -35.31 14.09
CA TRP A 409 11.09 -35.39 12.65
C TRP A 409 11.61 -34.18 11.89
N TRP A 410 11.66 -33.02 12.54
CA TRP A 410 11.95 -31.73 11.93
C TRP A 410 13.30 -31.15 12.35
N ARG A 411 14.10 -31.91 13.11
CA ARG A 411 15.45 -31.52 13.50
C ARG A 411 16.28 -31.14 12.25
N ASP A 412 16.93 -29.99 12.33
CA ASP A 412 17.76 -29.40 11.27
C ASP A 412 17.00 -29.00 9.99
N ALA A 413 15.66 -29.04 10.01
CA ALA A 413 14.85 -28.48 8.93
C ALA A 413 15.01 -26.95 8.90
N THR A 414 15.32 -26.42 7.72
CA THR A 414 15.33 -24.98 7.43
C THR A 414 14.06 -24.60 6.65
N ALA A 415 13.66 -23.34 6.71
CA ALA A 415 12.49 -22.87 5.95
C ALA A 415 12.67 -23.10 4.43
N GLU A 416 13.86 -22.84 3.89
CA GLU A 416 14.18 -23.08 2.48
C GLU A 416 14.16 -24.58 2.13
N GLY A 417 14.69 -25.45 3.01
CA GLY A 417 14.67 -26.89 2.79
C GLY A 417 13.26 -27.48 2.83
N LEU A 418 12.44 -27.01 3.77
CA LEU A 418 11.02 -27.37 3.83
C LEU A 418 10.28 -26.91 2.58
N ALA A 419 10.49 -25.66 2.14
CA ALA A 419 9.85 -25.11 0.95
C ALA A 419 10.29 -25.81 -0.34
N ALA A 420 11.57 -26.18 -0.47
CA ALA A 420 12.08 -26.94 -1.61
C ALA A 420 11.41 -28.32 -1.73
N LEU A 421 11.08 -28.93 -0.60
CA LEU A 421 10.40 -30.22 -0.50
C LEU A 421 8.87 -30.09 -0.39
N ALA A 422 8.32 -28.88 -0.31
CA ALA A 422 6.88 -28.60 -0.15
C ALA A 422 6.07 -28.84 -1.43
N GLN A 423 6.43 -29.85 -2.21
CA GLN A 423 5.72 -30.29 -3.41
C GLN A 423 5.04 -31.63 -3.14
N GLY A 424 3.88 -31.86 -3.76
CA GLY A 424 3.16 -33.13 -3.67
C GLY A 424 2.66 -33.47 -2.26
N ALA A 425 2.96 -34.68 -1.78
CA ALA A 425 2.38 -35.24 -0.56
C ALA A 425 2.83 -34.52 0.73
N LEU A 426 4.08 -34.02 0.79
CA LEU A 426 4.58 -33.29 1.96
C LEU A 426 3.81 -31.98 2.16
N ARG A 427 3.41 -31.31 1.07
CA ARG A 427 2.59 -30.09 1.15
C ARG A 427 1.30 -30.32 1.94
N ARG A 428 0.63 -31.48 1.75
CA ARG A 428 -0.59 -31.85 2.50
C ARG A 428 -0.33 -31.94 3.99
N VAL A 429 0.86 -32.38 4.40
CA VAL A 429 1.28 -32.44 5.80
C VAL A 429 1.57 -31.04 6.35
N LEU A 430 2.28 -30.20 5.58
CA LEU A 430 2.66 -28.84 5.98
C LEU A 430 1.44 -27.91 6.15
N VAL A 431 0.38 -28.10 5.36
CA VAL A 431 -0.87 -27.32 5.46
C VAL A 431 -1.67 -27.65 6.72
N ARG A 432 -1.37 -28.75 7.43
CA ARG A 432 -2.11 -29.09 8.64
C ARG A 432 -1.86 -28.07 9.75
N PRO A 433 -2.91 -27.57 10.43
CA PRO A 433 -2.78 -26.52 11.45
C PRO A 433 -1.82 -26.86 12.60
N ASP A 434 -1.75 -28.14 13.00
CA ASP A 434 -0.89 -28.64 14.07
C ASP A 434 0.60 -28.61 13.67
N VAL A 435 0.92 -28.98 12.44
CA VAL A 435 2.28 -28.90 11.87
C VAL A 435 2.68 -27.45 11.62
N ALA A 436 1.79 -26.67 11.01
CA ALA A 436 1.94 -25.24 10.80
C ALA A 436 2.32 -24.50 12.10
N GLN A 437 1.55 -24.73 13.18
CA GLN A 437 1.78 -24.05 14.45
C GLN A 437 3.00 -24.57 15.21
N ARG A 438 3.22 -25.88 15.27
CA ARG A 438 4.30 -26.48 16.11
C ARG A 438 5.64 -26.59 15.43
N VAL A 439 5.67 -26.55 14.10
CA VAL A 439 6.88 -26.78 13.30
C VAL A 439 7.20 -25.58 12.43
N ILE A 440 6.26 -25.15 11.58
CA ILE A 440 6.54 -24.09 10.59
C ILE A 440 6.75 -22.75 11.30
N SER A 441 5.87 -22.34 12.23
CA SER A 441 6.02 -21.07 12.96
C SER A 441 7.37 -20.96 13.69
N PRO A 442 7.80 -21.95 14.52
CA PRO A 442 9.10 -21.86 15.19
C PRO A 442 10.29 -21.87 14.24
N VAL A 443 10.21 -22.59 13.12
CA VAL A 443 11.27 -22.58 12.09
C VAL A 443 11.34 -21.19 11.44
N MET A 444 10.21 -20.59 11.08
CA MET A 444 10.14 -19.25 10.49
C MET A 444 10.65 -18.19 11.47
N GLU A 445 10.25 -18.25 12.74
CA GLU A 445 10.74 -17.35 13.80
C GLU A 445 12.27 -17.45 13.97
N ARG A 446 12.81 -18.67 14.05
CA ARG A 446 14.27 -18.90 14.15
C ARG A 446 15.01 -18.38 12.92
N GLU A 447 14.48 -18.62 11.72
CA GLU A 447 15.08 -18.15 10.48
C GLU A 447 15.07 -16.62 10.43
N LEU A 448 13.93 -15.97 10.68
CA LEU A 448 13.79 -14.50 10.75
C LEU A 448 14.73 -13.88 11.78
N ALA A 449 14.85 -14.47 12.97
CA ALA A 449 15.77 -14.01 14.01
C ALA A 449 17.23 -13.98 13.55
N SER A 450 17.61 -14.92 12.67
CA SER A 450 18.96 -15.01 12.10
C SER A 450 19.19 -14.16 10.84
N VAL A 451 18.17 -13.47 10.32
CA VAL A 451 18.31 -12.64 9.12
C VAL A 451 19.06 -11.36 9.42
N THR A 452 20.17 -11.16 8.70
CA THR A 452 20.99 -9.95 8.72
C THR A 452 21.17 -9.33 7.33
N SER A 453 20.56 -9.90 6.29
CA SER A 453 20.71 -9.40 4.92
C SER A 453 19.37 -9.31 4.19
N ARG A 454 19.25 -8.29 3.33
CA ARG A 454 18.07 -8.08 2.48
C ARG A 454 17.79 -9.27 1.57
N THR A 455 18.82 -9.88 0.97
CA THR A 455 18.66 -11.05 0.08
C THR A 455 18.05 -12.24 0.80
N ARG A 456 18.49 -12.52 2.04
CA ARG A 456 17.92 -13.61 2.84
C ARG A 456 16.47 -13.31 3.25
N LEU A 457 16.18 -12.07 3.63
CA LEU A 457 14.80 -11.65 3.94
C LEU A 457 13.87 -11.81 2.75
N ALA A 458 14.31 -11.36 1.57
CA ALA A 458 13.54 -11.50 0.32
C ALA A 458 13.27 -12.98 -0.03
N ARG A 459 14.25 -13.87 0.19
CA ARG A 459 14.04 -15.32 0.00
C ARG A 459 13.00 -15.89 0.95
N LEU A 460 13.03 -15.50 2.23
CA LEU A 460 12.01 -15.94 3.20
C LEU A 460 10.60 -15.43 2.85
N MET A 461 10.50 -14.20 2.35
CA MET A 461 9.21 -13.63 1.89
C MET A 461 8.74 -14.23 0.56
N ALA A 462 9.64 -14.82 -0.23
CA ALA A 462 9.34 -15.48 -1.50
C ALA A 462 9.02 -16.98 -1.36
N LEU A 463 8.97 -17.51 -0.13
CA LEU A 463 8.55 -18.88 0.13
C LEU A 463 7.07 -19.09 -0.24
N PRO A 464 6.62 -20.35 -0.39
CA PRO A 464 5.20 -20.67 -0.62
C PRO A 464 4.28 -20.05 0.46
N SER A 465 3.01 -19.82 0.10
CA SER A 465 2.06 -19.09 0.95
C SER A 465 1.88 -19.75 2.33
N GLU A 466 1.99 -21.07 2.41
CA GLU A 466 1.90 -21.84 3.65
C GLU A 466 2.97 -21.44 4.68
N PHE A 467 4.10 -20.88 4.25
CA PHE A 467 5.15 -20.36 5.13
C PHE A 467 4.94 -18.88 5.42
N VAL A 468 4.53 -18.12 4.41
CA VAL A 468 4.32 -16.66 4.48
C VAL A 468 3.19 -16.30 5.44
N GLU A 469 2.15 -17.13 5.54
CA GLU A 469 1.04 -16.95 6.50
C GLU A 469 1.49 -16.97 7.97
N HIS A 470 2.65 -17.56 8.27
CA HIS A 470 3.23 -17.59 9.61
C HIS A 470 4.26 -16.50 9.88
N LEU A 471 4.50 -15.60 8.91
CA LEU A 471 5.37 -14.45 9.12
C LEU A 471 4.66 -13.41 10.00
N GLN A 472 5.06 -13.32 11.27
CA GLN A 472 4.57 -12.27 12.16
C GLN A 472 5.14 -10.92 11.73
N ALA A 473 4.25 -9.92 11.56
CA ALA A 473 4.64 -8.58 11.10
C ALA A 473 5.75 -7.94 11.97
N GLY A 474 5.71 -8.15 13.29
CA GLY A 474 6.74 -7.66 14.21
C GLY A 474 8.11 -8.29 13.97
N GLU A 475 8.18 -9.60 13.76
CA GLU A 475 9.44 -10.31 13.49
C GLU A 475 10.02 -9.96 12.12
N VAL A 476 9.14 -9.77 11.12
CA VAL A 476 9.55 -9.26 9.80
C VAL A 476 10.12 -7.85 9.90
N ALA A 477 9.46 -6.96 10.66
CA ALA A 477 9.97 -5.61 10.90
C ALA A 477 11.33 -5.64 11.62
N ALA A 478 11.49 -6.48 12.64
CA ALA A 478 12.76 -6.65 13.35
C ALA A 478 13.86 -7.22 12.45
N ALA A 479 13.53 -8.16 11.54
CA ALA A 479 14.45 -8.68 10.55
C ALA A 479 14.86 -7.61 9.51
N PHE A 480 13.91 -6.77 9.07
CA PHE A 480 14.20 -5.61 8.22
C PHE A 480 15.13 -4.62 8.93
N GLN A 481 14.88 -4.31 10.20
CA GLN A 481 15.74 -3.43 11.00
C GLN A 481 17.16 -3.99 11.13
N ARG A 482 17.31 -5.30 11.40
CA ARG A 482 18.62 -5.96 11.43
C ARG A 482 19.34 -5.88 10.08
N ALA A 483 18.64 -6.18 8.99
CA ALA A 483 19.21 -6.09 7.65
C ALA A 483 19.60 -4.64 7.25
N ALA A 484 18.86 -3.65 7.74
CA ALA A 484 19.13 -2.23 7.49
C ALA A 484 20.39 -1.70 8.18
N VAL A 485 20.92 -2.39 9.20
CA VAL A 485 22.17 -1.98 9.87
C VAL A 485 23.34 -1.99 8.89
N ASP A 486 23.42 -3.03 8.05
CA ASP A 486 24.55 -3.26 7.14
C ASP A 486 24.21 -3.01 5.65
N ASP A 487 22.92 -2.90 5.28
CA ASP A 487 22.47 -2.65 3.90
C ASP A 487 21.81 -1.25 3.75
N PRO A 488 22.44 -0.32 3.00
CA PRO A 488 21.93 1.05 2.84
C PRO A 488 20.59 1.11 2.09
N TYR A 489 20.29 0.15 1.22
CA TYR A 489 19.00 0.12 0.53
C TYR A 489 17.88 -0.33 1.47
N ALA A 490 18.15 -1.32 2.32
CA ALA A 490 17.19 -1.75 3.34
C ALA A 490 16.92 -0.62 4.34
N SER A 491 17.94 0.15 4.71
CA SER A 491 17.81 1.35 5.53
C SER A 491 16.91 2.41 4.88
N ALA A 492 17.17 2.75 3.60
CA ALA A 492 16.34 3.72 2.87
C ALA A 492 14.86 3.28 2.74
N TRP A 493 14.61 1.98 2.55
CA TRP A 493 13.25 1.43 2.52
C TRP A 493 12.58 1.53 3.88
N LEU A 494 13.32 1.23 4.95
CA LEU A 494 12.81 1.32 6.31
C LEU A 494 12.47 2.78 6.67
N ASP A 495 13.31 3.73 6.29
CA ASP A 495 13.04 5.17 6.47
C ASP A 495 11.76 5.62 5.73
N ALA A 496 11.56 5.11 4.51
CA ALA A 496 10.37 5.38 3.71
C ALA A 496 9.11 4.73 4.30
N LEU A 497 9.19 3.47 4.74
CA LEU A 497 8.07 2.71 5.31
C LEU A 497 7.65 3.23 6.69
N GLU A 498 8.61 3.60 7.54
CA GLU A 498 8.33 4.25 8.82
C GLU A 498 7.87 5.71 8.64
N GLY A 499 7.97 6.24 7.41
CA GLY A 499 7.61 7.61 7.09
C GLY A 499 8.41 8.62 7.90
N ARG A 500 9.69 8.33 8.24
CA ARG A 500 10.50 9.16 9.14
C ARG A 500 10.62 10.60 8.63
N GLU A 501 10.78 10.77 7.33
CA GLU A 501 10.82 12.08 6.68
C GLU A 501 9.48 12.82 6.83
N ARG A 502 8.35 12.11 6.66
CA ARG A 502 7.02 12.70 6.85
C ARG A 502 6.79 13.09 8.31
N VAL A 503 7.15 12.22 9.27
CA VAL A 503 7.06 12.52 10.71
C VAL A 503 7.96 13.70 11.08
N ALA A 504 9.17 13.78 10.54
CA ALA A 504 10.07 14.92 10.75
C ALA A 504 9.49 16.23 10.17
N SER A 505 8.91 16.17 8.95
CA SER A 505 8.25 17.33 8.34
C SER A 505 7.06 17.82 9.16
N LEU A 506 6.22 16.90 9.66
CA LEU A 506 5.07 17.22 10.49
C LEU A 506 5.48 17.80 11.86
N ARG A 507 6.58 17.30 12.44
CA ARG A 507 7.14 17.89 13.67
C ARG A 507 7.65 19.31 13.41
N GLN A 508 8.35 19.53 12.30
CA GLN A 508 8.80 20.88 11.92
C GLN A 508 7.64 21.83 11.65
N GLU A 509 6.57 21.37 10.98
CA GLU A 509 5.34 22.15 10.76
C GLU A 509 4.64 22.48 12.09
N LEU A 510 4.59 21.52 13.02
CA LEU A 510 4.04 21.72 14.37
C LEU A 510 4.84 22.77 15.14
N ASP A 511 6.17 22.70 15.11
CA ASP A 511 7.05 23.65 15.80
C ASP A 511 6.86 25.06 15.23
N ARG A 512 6.78 25.22 13.90
CA ARG A 512 6.50 26.50 13.23
C ARG A 512 5.13 27.06 13.62
N ALA A 513 4.09 26.22 13.60
CA ALA A 513 2.75 26.64 13.99
C ALA A 513 2.70 27.09 15.47
N GLN A 514 3.46 26.43 16.35
CA GLN A 514 3.58 26.83 17.75
C GLN A 514 4.30 28.18 17.92
N GLU A 515 5.33 28.46 17.13
CA GLU A 515 5.99 29.78 17.10
C GLU A 515 5.05 30.88 16.60
N GLU A 516 4.33 30.64 15.48
CA GLU A 516 3.37 31.59 14.94
C GLU A 516 2.24 31.93 15.94
N VAL A 517 1.74 30.93 16.68
CA VAL A 517 0.74 31.14 17.73
C VAL A 517 1.30 31.98 18.88
N LYS A 518 2.56 31.77 19.28
CA LYS A 518 3.23 32.60 20.30
C LYS A 518 3.36 34.05 19.82
N GLU A 519 3.86 34.26 18.61
CA GLU A 519 4.00 35.60 18.03
C GLU A 519 2.64 36.30 17.86
N ALA A 520 1.59 35.58 17.47
CA ALA A 520 0.23 36.12 17.39
C ALA A 520 -0.31 36.52 18.77
N ALA A 521 -0.03 35.72 19.81
CA ALA A 521 -0.41 36.04 21.18
C ALA A 521 0.33 37.28 21.69
N GLU A 522 1.63 37.40 21.44
CA GLU A 522 2.42 38.60 21.79
C GLU A 522 1.92 39.84 21.07
N ARG A 523 1.64 39.75 19.76
CA ARG A 523 1.04 40.84 18.98
C ARG A 523 -0.32 41.25 19.52
N ARG A 524 -1.15 40.30 19.94
CA ARG A 524 -2.45 40.57 20.56
C ARG A 524 -2.29 41.31 21.87
N VAL A 525 -1.40 40.86 22.76
CA VAL A 525 -1.13 41.54 24.05
C VAL A 525 -0.63 42.97 23.80
N HIS A 526 0.26 43.16 22.82
CA HIS A 526 0.74 44.49 22.47
C HIS A 526 -0.38 45.40 21.91
N ALA A 527 -1.25 44.87 21.05
CA ALA A 527 -2.38 45.60 20.50
C ALA A 527 -3.41 45.96 21.58
N GLU A 528 -3.71 45.07 22.52
CA GLU A 528 -4.58 45.32 23.67
C GLU A 528 -4.00 46.43 24.57
N ALA A 529 -2.69 46.41 24.82
CA ALA A 529 -2.01 47.47 25.58
C ALA A 529 -2.07 48.83 24.87
N GLN A 530 -1.85 48.88 23.55
CA GLN A 530 -1.99 50.11 22.75
C GLN A 530 -3.42 50.63 22.75
N ALA A 531 -4.41 49.75 22.60
CA ALA A 531 -5.82 50.11 22.64
C ALA A 531 -6.22 50.70 24.01
N ALA A 532 -5.71 50.12 25.09
CA ALA A 532 -5.92 50.63 26.45
C ALA A 532 -5.28 52.02 26.65
N ASP A 533 -4.04 52.23 26.19
CA ASP A 533 -3.38 53.54 26.24
C ASP A 533 -4.14 54.60 25.43
N MET A 534 -4.57 54.27 24.21
CA MET A 534 -5.36 55.18 23.37
C MET A 534 -6.70 55.52 24.01
N SER A 535 -7.40 54.55 24.59
CA SER A 535 -8.65 54.77 25.32
C SER A 535 -8.44 55.72 26.52
N ALA A 536 -7.36 55.54 27.28
CA ALA A 536 -7.03 56.42 28.40
C ALA A 536 -6.74 57.86 27.93
N ARG A 537 -6.04 58.05 26.80
CA ARG A 537 -5.80 59.38 26.21
C ARG A 537 -7.08 60.05 25.75
N TYR A 538 -8.00 59.30 25.13
CA TYR A 538 -9.29 59.85 24.71
C TYR A 538 -10.16 60.26 25.90
N ALA A 539 -10.19 59.46 26.97
CA ALA A 539 -10.90 59.81 28.18
C ALA A 539 -10.36 61.10 28.84
N ASP A 540 -9.03 61.27 28.87
CA ASP A 540 -8.41 62.52 29.37
C ASP A 540 -8.73 63.73 28.47
N LEU A 541 -8.69 63.56 27.15
CA LEU A 541 -9.08 64.63 26.22
C LEU A 541 -10.55 65.01 26.36
N GLU A 542 -11.44 64.03 26.50
CA GLU A 542 -12.87 64.27 26.71
C GLU A 542 -13.11 65.03 28.02
N LEU A 543 -12.46 64.61 29.11
CA LEU A 543 -12.52 65.31 30.39
C LEU A 543 -12.04 66.76 30.28
N ARG A 544 -10.93 67.01 29.57
CA ARG A 544 -10.42 68.38 29.34
C ARG A 544 -11.40 69.22 28.52
N LEU A 545 -12.02 68.65 27.49
CA LEU A 545 -13.02 69.33 26.67
C LEU A 545 -14.27 69.68 27.50
N GLN A 546 -14.75 68.76 28.34
CA GLN A 546 -15.85 69.02 29.27
C GLN A 546 -15.49 70.16 30.23
N GLN A 547 -14.31 70.11 30.85
CA GLN A 547 -13.85 71.19 31.73
C GLN A 547 -13.74 72.54 31.01
N GLN A 548 -13.30 72.57 29.76
CA GLN A 548 -13.27 73.80 28.95
C GLN A 548 -14.68 74.30 28.65
N HIS A 549 -15.60 73.40 28.29
CA HIS A 549 -16.99 73.75 28.03
C HIS A 549 -17.65 74.34 29.28
N ASP A 550 -17.48 73.72 30.45
CA ASP A 550 -18.01 74.22 31.71
C ASP A 550 -17.44 75.58 32.10
N ARG A 551 -16.13 75.79 31.85
CA ARG A 551 -15.51 77.11 32.04
C ARG A 551 -16.13 78.16 31.13
N VAL A 552 -16.32 77.85 29.84
CA VAL A 552 -16.94 78.78 28.87
C VAL A 552 -18.40 79.05 29.23
N ALA A 553 -19.16 78.03 29.61
CA ALA A 553 -20.54 78.17 30.07
C ALA A 553 -20.62 79.03 31.33
N GLY A 554 -19.72 78.81 32.30
CA GLY A 554 -19.59 79.64 33.50
C GLY A 554 -19.26 81.11 33.20
N LEU A 555 -18.33 81.36 32.26
CA LEU A 555 -17.98 82.70 31.80
C LEU A 555 -19.14 83.40 31.09
N ARG A 556 -19.90 82.69 30.24
CA ARG A 556 -21.10 83.27 29.60
C ARG A 556 -22.18 83.58 30.62
N ALA A 557 -22.39 82.71 31.61
CA ALA A 557 -23.35 82.94 32.68
C ALA A 557 -22.96 84.12 33.59
N SER A 558 -21.67 84.35 33.85
CA SER A 558 -21.22 85.55 34.58
C SER A 558 -21.37 86.82 33.74
N GLN A 559 -21.01 86.79 32.45
CA GLN A 559 -21.20 87.91 31.52
C GLN A 559 -22.68 88.27 31.38
N GLY A 560 -23.56 87.29 31.20
CA GLY A 560 -25.00 87.52 31.12
C GLY A 560 -25.57 88.16 32.39
N ARG A 561 -25.13 87.71 33.57
CA ARG A 561 -25.51 88.35 34.85
C ARG A 561 -24.99 89.78 34.96
N GLN A 562 -23.76 90.03 34.53
CA GLN A 562 -23.19 91.38 34.55
C GLN A 562 -23.96 92.32 33.64
N LEU A 563 -24.25 91.90 32.40
CA LEU A 563 -25.10 92.65 31.46
C LEU A 563 -26.48 92.96 32.05
N GLN A 564 -27.09 92.00 32.77
CA GLN A 564 -28.37 92.22 33.44
C GLN A 564 -28.26 93.25 34.59
N ILE A 565 -27.20 93.19 35.39
CA ILE A 565 -26.94 94.17 36.46
C ILE A 565 -26.74 95.57 35.86
N ASP A 566 -25.95 95.67 34.80
CA ASP A 566 -25.67 96.93 34.13
C ASP A 566 -26.95 97.52 33.51
N ALA A 567 -27.80 96.69 32.89
CA ALA A 567 -29.11 97.10 32.38
C ALA A 567 -30.05 97.59 33.49
N ILE A 568 -30.13 96.89 34.63
CA ILE A 568 -30.96 97.30 35.77
C ILE A 568 -30.43 98.61 36.37
N ARG A 569 -29.11 98.79 36.46
CA ARG A 569 -28.50 100.03 36.96
C ARG A 569 -28.85 101.21 36.06
N ALA A 570 -28.72 101.06 34.74
CA ALA A 570 -29.09 102.10 33.78
C ALA A 570 -30.58 102.47 33.89
N LEU A 571 -31.47 101.50 34.09
CA LEU A 571 -32.90 101.76 34.32
C LEU A 571 -33.17 102.49 35.65
N ALA A 572 -32.44 102.14 36.71
CA ALA A 572 -32.57 102.79 38.02
C ALA A 572 -32.08 104.25 37.98
N GLU A 573 -30.97 104.52 37.27
CA GLU A 573 -30.47 105.88 37.03
C GLU A 573 -31.50 106.72 36.25
N LEU A 574 -32.09 106.14 35.18
CA LEU A 574 -33.15 106.80 34.42
C LEU A 574 -34.38 107.11 35.29
N ALA A 575 -34.81 106.16 36.12
CA ALA A 575 -35.94 106.36 37.03
C ALA A 575 -35.66 107.47 38.04
N ALA A 576 -34.46 107.50 38.62
CA ALA A 576 -34.05 108.54 39.56
C ALA A 576 -34.04 109.94 38.90
N GLU A 577 -33.55 110.07 37.66
CA GLU A 577 -33.54 111.36 36.96
C GLU A 577 -34.96 111.81 36.59
N VAL A 578 -35.86 110.89 36.22
CA VAL A 578 -37.28 111.22 36.01
C VAL A 578 -37.95 111.70 37.30
N GLU A 579 -37.69 111.02 38.43
CA GLU A 579 -38.19 111.45 39.75
C GLU A 579 -37.66 112.83 40.15
N GLU A 580 -36.37 113.11 39.92
CA GLU A 580 -35.74 114.41 40.18
C GLU A 580 -36.39 115.52 39.34
N LEU A 581 -36.59 115.28 38.04
CA LEU A 581 -37.24 116.24 37.13
C LEU A 581 -38.70 116.51 37.52
N ALA A 582 -39.42 115.47 37.96
CA ALA A 582 -40.79 115.59 38.44
C ALA A 582 -40.87 116.40 39.76
N ALA A 583 -39.98 116.12 40.72
CA ALA A 583 -39.90 116.89 41.97
C ALA A 583 -39.58 118.38 41.75
N ALA A 584 -38.83 118.70 40.70
CA ALA A 584 -38.51 120.08 40.32
C ALA A 584 -39.68 120.83 39.62
N ASN A 585 -40.85 120.21 39.46
CA ASN A 585 -41.97 120.73 38.64
C ASN A 585 -41.56 121.07 37.20
N THR A 586 -40.63 120.29 36.64
CA THR A 586 -40.22 120.45 35.25
C THR A 586 -41.40 120.12 34.34
N GLY A 587 -41.65 120.96 33.33
CA GLY A 587 -42.70 120.70 32.34
C GLY A 587 -42.50 119.34 31.65
N PRO A 588 -43.58 118.60 31.33
CA PRO A 588 -43.49 117.26 30.76
C PRO A 588 -42.70 117.21 29.45
N GLU A 589 -42.69 118.29 28.67
CA GLU A 589 -41.94 118.40 27.41
C GLU A 589 -40.42 118.35 27.65
N VAL A 590 -39.95 119.10 28.66
CA VAL A 590 -38.51 119.16 29.02
C VAL A 590 -38.05 117.84 29.65
N MET A 591 -38.95 117.14 30.36
CA MET A 591 -38.68 115.81 30.91
C MET A 591 -38.48 114.75 29.82
N VAL A 592 -39.34 114.75 28.78
CA VAL A 592 -39.22 113.84 27.64
C VAL A 592 -37.96 114.13 26.82
N GLU A 593 -37.62 115.39 26.58
CA GLU A 593 -36.40 115.78 25.88
C GLU A 593 -35.15 115.31 26.62
N ARG A 594 -35.13 115.46 27.95
CA ARG A 594 -34.02 115.00 28.79
C ARG A 594 -33.89 113.48 28.80
N VAL A 595 -35.00 112.75 28.96
CA VAL A 595 -35.03 111.28 28.88
C VAL A 595 -34.52 110.80 27.52
N ARG A 596 -34.92 111.46 26.42
CA ARG A 596 -34.39 111.15 25.08
C ARG A 596 -32.88 111.41 24.99
N GLY A 597 -32.38 112.48 25.60
CA GLY A 597 -30.94 112.77 25.68
C GLY A 597 -30.16 111.65 26.39
N LEU A 598 -30.66 111.15 27.51
CA LEU A 598 -30.03 110.04 28.26
C LEU A 598 -30.05 108.72 27.50
N VAL A 599 -31.19 108.42 26.88
CA VAL A 599 -31.36 107.21 26.05
C VAL A 599 -30.45 107.28 24.82
N SER A 600 -30.33 108.45 24.20
CA SER A 600 -29.39 108.68 23.09
C SER A 600 -27.93 108.57 23.50
N ALA A 601 -27.57 108.92 24.74
CA ALA A 601 -26.21 108.75 25.27
C ALA A 601 -25.82 107.26 25.42
N GLN A 602 -26.80 106.36 25.46
CA GLN A 602 -26.62 104.90 25.41
C GLN A 602 -26.66 104.33 23.99
N GLU A 603 -26.52 105.20 22.97
CA GLU A 603 -26.64 104.85 21.55
C GLU A 603 -28.01 104.25 21.19
N ILE A 604 -29.04 104.53 22.01
CA ILE A 604 -30.41 104.13 21.74
C ILE A 604 -31.10 105.30 21.04
N GLU A 605 -31.49 105.11 19.79
CA GLU A 605 -32.16 106.11 18.98
C GLU A 605 -33.68 105.89 19.00
N PRO A 606 -34.49 106.95 19.19
CA PRO A 606 -35.93 106.86 19.06
C PRO A 606 -36.33 106.67 17.59
N ILE A 607 -37.31 105.81 17.37
CA ILE A 607 -37.94 105.60 16.06
C ILE A 607 -39.14 106.54 15.99
N GLY A 608 -38.90 107.72 15.39
CA GLY A 608 -39.89 108.79 15.22
C GLY A 608 -40.21 109.57 16.50
N GLU A 609 -40.92 110.68 16.34
CA GLU A 609 -41.36 111.53 17.45
C GLU A 609 -42.87 111.44 17.61
N VAL A 610 -43.37 111.40 18.86
CA VAL A 610 -44.82 111.38 19.13
C VAL A 610 -45.51 112.56 18.42
N GLY A 611 -46.54 112.27 17.64
CA GLY A 611 -47.26 113.26 16.83
C GLY A 611 -46.59 113.60 15.49
N GLY A 612 -45.34 113.16 15.27
CA GLY A 612 -44.65 113.29 13.98
C GLY A 612 -45.20 112.30 12.95
N GLN A 613 -45.28 112.75 11.70
CA GLN A 613 -45.61 111.88 10.56
C GLN A 613 -44.32 111.28 10.00
N VAL A 614 -44.29 109.95 9.88
CA VAL A 614 -43.17 109.19 9.30
C VAL A 614 -43.69 108.19 8.26
N ALA A 615 -42.82 107.77 7.35
CA ALA A 615 -43.15 106.73 6.38
C ALA A 615 -43.24 105.36 7.08
N PHE A 616 -44.32 104.61 6.86
CA PHE A 616 -44.51 103.31 7.51
C PHE A 616 -43.51 102.25 7.02
N ASP A 617 -42.52 101.94 7.86
CA ASP A 617 -41.69 100.74 7.78
C ASP A 617 -42.18 99.61 8.71
N ARG A 618 -42.51 98.45 8.13
CA ARG A 618 -42.98 97.26 8.88
C ARG A 618 -41.92 96.69 9.84
N ALA A 619 -40.64 96.91 9.57
CA ALA A 619 -39.57 96.47 10.46
C ALA A 619 -39.55 97.30 11.75
N LEU A 620 -39.76 98.62 11.63
CA LEU A 620 -39.59 99.60 12.71
C LEU A 620 -40.91 100.02 13.38
N HIS A 621 -42.05 99.79 12.74
CA HIS A 621 -43.35 100.26 13.21
C HIS A 621 -44.37 99.12 13.44
N GLU A 622 -45.23 99.34 14.42
CA GLU A 622 -46.37 98.51 14.79
C GLU A 622 -47.66 99.35 14.63
N PRO A 623 -48.51 99.06 13.62
CA PRO A 623 -49.72 99.84 13.41
C PRO A 623 -50.76 99.52 14.50
N LEU A 624 -51.34 100.55 15.11
CA LEU A 624 -52.38 100.38 16.15
C LEU A 624 -53.69 99.83 15.55
N MET A 625 -54.06 100.29 14.35
CA MET A 625 -55.21 99.80 13.59
C MET A 625 -54.88 99.74 12.10
N GLY A 626 -55.30 98.64 11.45
CA GLY A 626 -55.09 98.40 10.03
C GLY A 626 -53.68 97.90 9.67
N ALA A 627 -53.45 97.71 8.37
CA ALA A 627 -52.15 97.37 7.80
C ALA A 627 -51.81 98.46 6.76
N PRO A 628 -51.16 99.57 7.18
CA PRO A 628 -50.74 100.60 6.24
C PRO A 628 -49.84 99.99 5.18
N ALA A 629 -49.97 100.44 3.93
CA ALA A 629 -49.00 100.05 2.91
C ALA A 629 -47.62 100.61 3.29
N ALA A 630 -46.55 99.95 2.85
CA ALA A 630 -45.20 100.48 3.03
C ALA A 630 -45.13 101.92 2.48
N ASP A 631 -44.39 102.78 3.17
CA ASP A 631 -44.24 104.21 2.85
C ASP A 631 -45.50 105.08 3.01
N THR A 632 -46.60 104.53 3.51
CA THR A 632 -47.77 105.34 3.88
C THR A 632 -47.39 106.25 5.05
N ALA A 633 -47.73 107.54 4.98
CA ALA A 633 -47.53 108.46 6.09
C ALA A 633 -48.38 108.01 7.28
N VAL A 634 -47.72 107.75 8.41
CA VAL A 634 -48.34 107.34 9.67
C VAL A 634 -47.90 108.27 10.79
N THR A 635 -48.82 108.59 11.69
CA THR A 635 -48.54 109.42 12.86
C THR A 635 -48.04 108.53 13.99
N VAL A 636 -46.88 108.86 14.56
CA VAL A 636 -46.31 108.10 15.68
C VAL A 636 -47.10 108.38 16.96
N LEU A 637 -47.72 107.34 17.52
CA LEU A 637 -48.44 107.41 18.79
C LEU A 637 -47.51 107.13 19.98
N ARG A 638 -46.56 106.20 19.82
CA ARG A 638 -45.53 105.86 20.81
C ARG A 638 -44.21 105.63 20.07
N PRO A 639 -43.11 106.28 20.49
CA PRO A 639 -41.83 106.09 19.83
C PRO A 639 -41.33 104.66 20.09
N GLY A 640 -40.71 104.08 19.06
CA GLY A 640 -39.93 102.86 19.21
C GLY A 640 -38.51 103.20 19.61
N TYR A 641 -37.68 102.19 19.84
CA TYR A 641 -36.27 102.37 20.13
C TYR A 641 -35.45 101.32 19.40
N ARG A 642 -34.31 101.74 18.87
CA ARG A 642 -33.28 100.85 18.33
C ARG A 642 -31.96 101.17 18.99
N TRP A 643 -31.15 100.16 19.20
CA TRP A 643 -29.82 100.29 19.78
C TRP A 643 -28.78 100.12 18.68
N ARG A 644 -27.88 101.09 18.56
CA ARG A 644 -26.81 101.08 17.57
C ARG A 644 -25.46 101.00 18.24
N ALA A 645 -24.99 99.79 18.48
CA ALA A 645 -23.65 99.55 19.00
C ALA A 645 -22.80 98.79 17.99
N GLY A 646 -21.58 99.25 17.74
CA GLY A 646 -20.60 98.53 16.93
C GLY A 646 -20.99 98.31 15.45
N GLY A 647 -21.95 99.08 14.93
CA GLY A 647 -22.45 98.95 13.55
C GLY A 647 -23.59 97.94 13.38
N GLU A 648 -24.04 97.26 14.44
CA GLU A 648 -25.27 96.49 14.44
C GLU A 648 -26.45 97.38 14.86
N ASP A 649 -27.56 97.30 14.13
CA ASP A 649 -28.81 98.01 14.43
C ASP A 649 -29.81 97.00 15.03
N VAL A 650 -29.93 96.99 16.36
CA VAL A 650 -30.81 96.07 17.10
C VAL A 650 -32.09 96.79 17.48
N LEU A 651 -33.20 96.38 16.87
CA LEU A 651 -34.52 96.89 17.23
C LEU A 651 -34.91 96.42 18.64
N LEU A 652 -35.02 97.36 19.59
CA LEU A 652 -35.44 97.08 20.96
C LEU A 652 -36.95 97.05 21.10
N HIS A 653 -37.63 98.03 20.47
CA HIS A 653 -39.08 98.14 20.49
C HIS A 653 -39.58 98.88 19.25
N ARG A 654 -40.66 98.40 18.62
CA ARG A 654 -41.27 99.08 17.46
C ARG A 654 -42.00 100.35 17.87
N ALA A 655 -42.03 101.36 17.01
CA ALA A 655 -42.87 102.53 17.25
C ALA A 655 -44.34 102.17 16.98
N VAL A 656 -45.24 102.54 17.87
CA VAL A 656 -46.67 102.35 17.64
C VAL A 656 -47.18 103.53 16.82
N VAL A 657 -47.82 103.26 15.70
CA VAL A 657 -48.23 104.29 14.73
C VAL A 657 -49.70 104.16 14.36
N SER A 658 -50.34 105.25 13.92
CA SER A 658 -51.70 105.25 13.38
C SER A 658 -51.73 105.87 11.99
N VAL A 659 -52.58 105.34 11.12
CA VAL A 659 -53.01 106.02 9.89
C VAL A 659 -54.03 107.08 10.30
N GLU A 660 -53.94 108.29 9.76
CA GLU A 660 -55.01 109.31 9.89
C GLU A 660 -56.28 108.92 9.13
#